data_AF-A0A0K1ERU5-F1
#
_entry.id   AF-A0A0K1ERU5-F1
#
_cell.length_a   1.000
_cell.length_b   1.000
_cell.length_c   1.000
_cell.angle_alpha   90.00
_cell.angle_beta   90.00
_cell.angle_gamma   90.00
#
_symmetry.space_group_name_H-M   'P 1'
#
loop_
_entity.id
_entity.type
_entity.pdbx_description
1 polymer ?
#
loop_
_entity_poly.entity_id
_entity_poly.type
_entity_poly.pdbx_seq_one_letter_code
_entity_poly.pdbx_strand_id
1 'polypeptide(L)'
;MSPATTSRASAETVGVHPSIVLSAYLEPLVRGRRVAVLGDASIGLAERLVERGARLVHAYDPDAARVAESLARTAGQHPHPTFAVLEGDLGVRDGAFDAVVIPDLSLFGDAAEVLRRARRLVSEGGAAIIATPNPDSQRALLPTSPRRTTGPDYYTLYDLVSLQFRQVQMIGQAPFVGYTVASFTQEGEPEVSVDTSLLSGSEEPEWFIALASERHVRLETYAVVEVPLAELPAFPAPGTAGVRELGPSPEALAEAEARASKLEVELSELRARLERELETEAARAEARAEAANAATARLAELERDATERAARLKDVEARAGDAHVRAERNAHKIRDLEEELRHQRDRGVRLTKQLDDEKKSRTRVELELGMVRNKPEIAGGKDRIDALSAELEEAHARIATLQGASAELSAVQARLATLEGAADDLAAAQSRLAELEGVSREFAAARARITSLESTGGELAAARARITSLESTGGELAAARARIAALESTSGELTAARARIAALEATSEEIVAARARISELSTQLAAANRSDPQLMLRLEELESAVSAAKRELTRVSGERDATRSRLEDLERGLENERRGRQSAAEQLAAVDEQRTELLRSRRDLEERFSRADRDRQTRERQASAREEALTAQIADLSRQVEVLSAQRDALSNTESKVSESLGGEVAALEAALKERGRVIARLEAELRESERVGRELLDELGGLFPIAAGATVGGSNGGAASGGSAPGGAGGVGGVGGVGGAGTAGGPGGGDAQALRHQLATLAQGAARCEADLQAAQWKIAQLERQLDEARQGAAAPELVHEELEQALIAARAEVEGLRRGAGAAPAPEEQETPSASFGDVPVPSAVIEQAVLLHQVANAAT
;
A
#
# COMPACT_ATOMS: atom_id res chain seq x y z
N MET A 1 -32.68 44.12 24.85
CA MET A 1 -33.24 42.75 24.82
C MET A 1 -33.11 42.20 26.22
N SER A 2 -34.24 41.96 26.89
CA SER A 2 -34.29 41.51 28.28
C SER A 2 -33.78 40.08 28.41
N PRO A 3 -32.87 39.77 29.36
CA PRO A 3 -32.58 38.38 29.69
C PRO A 3 -33.76 37.82 30.47
N ALA A 4 -34.41 36.80 29.92
CA ALA A 4 -35.48 36.08 30.58
C ALA A 4 -34.91 35.34 31.80
N THR A 5 -35.24 35.84 32.98
CA THR A 5 -35.02 35.19 34.26
C THR A 5 -36.00 34.02 34.38
N THR A 6 -35.61 32.82 33.95
CA THR A 6 -36.36 31.61 34.31
C THR A 6 -35.89 31.17 35.69
N SER A 7 -36.62 31.62 36.70
CA SER A 7 -36.57 31.12 38.07
C SER A 7 -36.86 29.61 38.06
N ARG A 8 -35.81 28.78 38.20
CA ARG A 8 -35.96 27.38 38.57
C ARG A 8 -35.76 27.32 40.08
N ALA A 9 -36.88 27.27 40.77
CA ALA A 9 -36.97 27.18 42.21
C ALA A 9 -36.08 26.04 42.74
N SER A 10 -35.42 26.33 43.86
CA SER A 10 -34.60 25.47 44.68
C SER A 10 -35.26 24.10 44.91
N ALA A 11 -34.86 23.10 44.13
CA ALA A 11 -35.10 21.70 44.45
C ALA A 11 -33.91 21.24 45.30
N GLU A 12 -34.16 20.93 46.56
CA GLU A 12 -33.18 20.24 47.41
C GLU A 12 -32.65 19.02 46.65
N THR A 13 -31.33 18.95 46.53
CA THR A 13 -30.60 18.07 45.63
C THR A 13 -30.82 16.61 45.99
N VAL A 14 -31.65 15.93 45.22
CA VAL A 14 -31.62 14.46 45.12
C VAL A 14 -30.22 14.10 44.64
N GLY A 15 -29.46 13.34 45.45
CA GLY A 15 -28.12 12.91 45.08
C GLY A 15 -28.14 12.15 43.77
N VAL A 16 -27.25 12.50 42.85
CA VAL A 16 -27.30 11.99 41.48
C VAL A 16 -26.67 10.61 41.42
N HIS A 17 -27.53 9.61 41.29
CA HIS A 17 -27.14 8.21 41.15
C HIS A 17 -26.84 7.89 39.67
N PRO A 18 -25.85 7.02 39.36
CA PRO A 18 -25.54 6.60 37.99
C PRO A 18 -26.75 6.12 37.17
N SER A 19 -27.74 5.54 37.84
CA SER A 19 -28.96 5.04 37.19
C SER A 19 -29.85 6.14 36.61
N ILE A 20 -29.67 7.41 36.95
CA ILE A 20 -30.46 8.52 36.38
C ILE A 20 -30.26 8.60 34.86
N VAL A 21 -29.08 8.23 34.36
CA VAL A 21 -28.77 8.16 32.94
C VAL A 21 -29.71 7.20 32.20
N LEU A 22 -30.15 6.12 32.87
CA LEU A 22 -31.11 5.16 32.32
C LEU A 22 -32.46 5.81 31.99
N SER A 23 -32.85 6.88 32.68
CA SER A 23 -34.12 7.56 32.36
C SER A 23 -34.13 8.15 30.95
N ALA A 24 -32.99 8.68 30.48
CA ALA A 24 -32.85 9.22 29.13
C ALA A 24 -32.67 8.10 28.11
N TYR A 25 -31.76 7.15 28.38
CA TYR A 25 -31.47 6.04 27.46
C TYR A 25 -32.70 5.14 27.19
N LEU A 26 -33.55 4.95 28.20
CA LEU A 26 -34.74 4.09 28.10
C LEU A 26 -35.98 4.84 27.62
N GLU A 27 -35.91 6.13 27.29
CA GLU A 27 -37.07 6.93 26.86
C GLU A 27 -37.94 6.22 25.80
N PRO A 28 -37.39 5.62 24.72
CA PRO A 28 -38.18 4.92 23.71
C PRO A 28 -39.00 3.72 24.24
N LEU A 29 -38.58 3.13 25.36
CA LEU A 29 -39.25 1.97 25.98
C LEU A 29 -40.27 2.37 27.03
N VAL A 30 -40.08 3.50 27.70
CA VAL A 30 -40.91 3.91 28.84
C VAL A 30 -41.98 4.92 28.47
N ARG A 31 -41.79 5.68 27.38
CA ARG A 31 -42.74 6.71 26.94
C ARG A 31 -44.15 6.14 26.69
N GLY A 32 -45.14 6.69 27.38
CA GLY A 32 -46.54 6.27 27.33
C GLY A 32 -46.83 4.91 27.99
N ARG A 33 -45.84 4.30 28.64
CA ARG A 33 -45.92 2.93 29.17
C ARG A 33 -45.98 2.88 30.70
N ARG A 34 -46.36 1.71 31.24
CA ARG A 34 -46.39 1.45 32.69
C ARG A 34 -45.06 0.85 33.11
N VAL A 35 -44.38 1.49 34.06
CA VAL A 35 -43.04 1.12 34.50
C VAL A 35 -43.05 0.74 35.98
N ALA A 36 -42.38 -0.34 36.34
CA ALA A 36 -42.02 -0.61 37.73
C ALA A 36 -40.52 -0.36 37.94
N VAL A 37 -40.15 0.23 39.06
CA VAL A 37 -38.76 0.36 39.51
C VAL A 37 -38.61 -0.49 40.77
N LEU A 38 -37.70 -1.45 40.80
CA LEU A 38 -37.45 -2.29 41.98
C LEU A 38 -36.06 -1.94 42.53
N GLY A 39 -35.99 -1.16 43.60
CA GLY A 39 -34.72 -0.67 44.15
C GLY A 39 -34.90 0.55 45.02
N ASP A 40 -33.78 1.21 45.33
CA ASP A 40 -33.74 2.39 46.18
C ASP A 40 -34.62 3.54 45.63
N ALA A 41 -35.68 3.89 46.36
CA ALA A 41 -36.63 4.94 45.99
C ALA A 41 -36.08 6.37 46.17
N SER A 42 -34.93 6.52 46.83
CA SER A 42 -34.32 7.83 47.10
C SER A 42 -33.46 8.36 45.94
N ILE A 43 -33.13 7.52 44.96
CA ILE A 43 -32.21 7.85 43.85
C ILE A 43 -32.84 8.72 42.75
N GLY A 44 -34.14 9.04 42.86
CA GLY A 44 -34.83 9.94 41.93
C GLY A 44 -35.15 9.38 40.54
N LEU A 45 -34.86 8.09 40.28
CA LEU A 45 -35.08 7.49 38.96
C LEU A 45 -36.57 7.45 38.59
N ALA A 46 -37.44 7.19 39.55
CA ALA A 46 -38.87 7.05 39.30
C ALA A 46 -39.50 8.37 38.81
N GLU A 47 -39.09 9.49 39.41
CA GLU A 47 -39.48 10.85 39.02
C GLU A 47 -38.98 11.18 37.62
N ARG A 48 -37.71 10.88 37.32
CA ARG A 48 -37.14 11.10 35.99
C ARG A 48 -37.84 10.30 34.89
N LEU A 49 -38.26 9.08 35.19
CA LEU A 49 -39.04 8.27 34.24
C LEU A 49 -40.43 8.87 33.97
N VAL A 50 -41.07 9.48 34.97
CA VAL A 50 -42.31 10.25 34.78
C VAL A 50 -42.05 11.48 33.90
N GLU A 51 -40.97 12.23 34.15
CA GLU A 51 -40.58 13.40 33.33
C GLU A 51 -40.31 13.03 31.86
N ARG A 52 -39.80 11.81 31.62
CA ARG A 52 -39.55 11.25 30.27
C ARG A 52 -40.81 10.68 29.61
N GLY A 53 -41.98 10.87 30.23
CA GLY A 53 -43.27 10.57 29.64
C GLY A 53 -43.81 9.17 29.93
N ALA A 54 -43.30 8.47 30.95
CA ALA A 54 -43.95 7.24 31.42
C ALA A 54 -45.39 7.54 31.87
N ARG A 55 -46.34 6.67 31.48
CA ARG A 55 -47.76 6.85 31.83
C ARG A 55 -48.02 6.64 33.32
N LEU A 56 -47.28 5.72 33.92
CA LEU A 56 -47.39 5.30 35.30
C LEU A 56 -46.03 4.75 35.73
N VAL A 57 -45.54 5.16 36.90
CA VAL A 57 -44.30 4.61 37.50
C VAL A 57 -44.61 4.14 38.92
N HIS A 58 -44.34 2.87 39.20
CA HIS A 58 -44.43 2.29 40.54
C HIS A 58 -43.03 1.93 41.04
N ALA A 59 -42.56 2.57 42.10
CA ALA A 59 -41.28 2.28 42.72
C ALA A 59 -41.49 1.39 43.97
N TYR A 60 -40.83 0.24 43.97
CA TYR A 60 -40.84 -0.72 45.05
C TYR A 60 -39.46 -0.78 45.70
N ASP A 61 -39.36 -0.33 46.95
CA ASP A 61 -38.10 -0.31 47.71
C ASP A 61 -38.13 -1.36 48.82
N PRO A 62 -37.07 -2.18 49.01
CA PRO A 62 -36.99 -3.11 50.13
C PRO A 62 -36.97 -2.45 51.52
N ASP A 63 -36.68 -1.16 51.64
CA ASP A 63 -36.63 -0.43 52.90
C ASP A 63 -37.87 0.46 53.11
N ALA A 64 -38.71 0.07 54.06
CA ALA A 64 -39.94 0.79 54.39
C ALA A 64 -39.71 2.25 54.84
N ALA A 65 -38.54 2.57 55.41
CA ALA A 65 -38.23 3.94 55.83
C ALA A 65 -38.05 4.88 54.62
N ARG A 66 -37.35 4.42 53.58
CA ARG A 66 -37.18 5.18 52.33
C ARG A 66 -38.49 5.36 51.58
N VAL A 67 -39.35 4.33 51.57
CA VAL A 67 -40.71 4.45 51.01
C VAL A 67 -41.52 5.54 51.70
N ALA A 68 -41.51 5.57 53.04
CA ALA A 68 -42.22 6.58 53.81
C ALA A 68 -41.69 7.99 53.54
N GLU A 69 -40.36 8.14 53.43
CA GLU A 69 -39.72 9.41 53.09
C GLU A 69 -40.10 9.89 51.69
N SER A 70 -40.00 9.03 50.67
CA SER A 70 -40.37 9.38 49.29
C SER A 70 -41.86 9.70 49.16
N LEU A 71 -42.74 8.95 49.83
CA LEU A 71 -44.17 9.28 49.88
C LEU A 71 -44.44 10.65 50.49
N ALA A 72 -43.74 11.01 51.57
CA ALA A 72 -43.88 12.31 52.21
C ALA A 72 -43.36 13.44 51.31
N ARG A 73 -42.24 13.22 50.60
CA ARG A 73 -41.64 14.19 49.68
C ARG A 73 -42.51 14.51 48.48
N THR A 74 -43.17 13.47 47.93
CA THR A 74 -43.93 13.59 46.67
C THR A 74 -45.42 13.84 46.90
N ALA A 75 -45.88 13.86 48.15
CA ALA A 75 -47.26 14.15 48.52
C ALA A 75 -47.73 15.50 47.94
N GLY A 76 -48.73 15.46 47.05
CA GLY A 76 -49.36 16.65 46.46
C GLY A 76 -48.76 17.15 45.14
N GLN A 77 -47.70 16.52 44.64
CA GLN A 77 -47.13 16.82 43.31
C GLN A 77 -47.82 15.95 42.26
N HIS A 78 -48.24 16.47 41.10
CA HIS A 78 -48.78 15.63 40.01
C HIS A 78 -48.18 16.07 38.66
N PRO A 79 -47.80 15.13 37.77
CA PRO A 79 -47.78 13.67 37.93
C PRO A 79 -46.64 13.19 38.86
N HIS A 80 -46.87 12.12 39.63
CA HIS A 80 -45.88 11.56 40.55
C HIS A 80 -45.77 10.03 40.44
N PRO A 81 -44.60 9.45 40.74
CA PRO A 81 -44.46 8.01 40.95
C PRO A 81 -45.18 7.54 42.22
N THR A 82 -45.71 6.31 42.18
CA THR A 82 -46.28 5.65 43.36
C THR A 82 -45.20 4.83 44.05
N PHE A 83 -45.05 4.96 45.36
CA PHE A 83 -44.06 4.21 46.14
C PHE A 83 -44.72 3.13 47.00
N ALA A 84 -44.10 1.96 47.09
CA ALA A 84 -44.54 0.85 47.93
C ALA A 84 -43.33 0.05 48.46
N VAL A 85 -43.53 -0.72 49.53
CA VAL A 85 -42.49 -1.60 50.07
C VAL A 85 -42.42 -2.87 49.22
N LEU A 86 -41.21 -3.33 48.87
CA LEU A 86 -40.98 -4.58 48.16
C LEU A 86 -41.06 -5.80 49.11
N GLU A 87 -42.26 -6.10 49.59
CA GLU A 87 -42.52 -7.24 50.48
C GLU A 87 -43.67 -8.11 49.97
N GLY A 88 -43.55 -9.43 50.18
CA GLY A 88 -44.62 -10.39 49.90
C GLY A 88 -45.14 -10.37 48.46
N ASP A 89 -46.45 -10.54 48.31
CA ASP A 89 -47.17 -10.36 47.05
C ASP A 89 -47.51 -8.88 46.86
N LEU A 90 -47.07 -8.30 45.74
CA LEU A 90 -47.23 -6.87 45.44
C LEU A 90 -48.68 -6.49 45.08
N GLY A 91 -49.60 -7.46 45.04
CA GLY A 91 -51.02 -7.22 44.78
C GLY A 91 -51.32 -6.75 43.35
N VAL A 92 -50.36 -6.98 42.44
CA VAL A 92 -50.47 -6.65 41.01
C VAL A 92 -50.55 -7.94 40.19
N ARG A 93 -51.33 -7.90 39.11
CA ARG A 93 -51.42 -9.04 38.17
C ARG A 93 -50.06 -9.35 37.54
N ASP A 94 -49.84 -10.60 37.17
CA ASP A 94 -48.72 -10.97 36.32
C ASP A 94 -48.80 -10.18 34.98
N GLY A 95 -47.66 -9.68 34.50
CA GLY A 95 -47.58 -8.80 33.34
C GLY A 95 -48.20 -7.41 33.55
N ALA A 96 -48.25 -6.93 34.80
CA ALA A 96 -48.79 -5.61 35.12
C ALA A 96 -48.02 -4.46 34.44
N PHE A 97 -46.74 -4.61 34.14
CA PHE A 97 -45.89 -3.53 33.64
C PHE A 97 -45.32 -3.83 32.24
N ASP A 98 -45.12 -2.77 31.48
CA ASP A 98 -44.55 -2.83 30.13
C ASP A 98 -43.02 -2.66 30.18
N ALA A 99 -42.49 -2.07 31.26
CA ALA A 99 -41.07 -2.07 31.58
C ALA A 99 -40.85 -2.28 33.09
N VAL A 100 -39.82 -3.03 33.46
CA VAL A 100 -39.38 -3.19 34.87
C VAL A 100 -37.90 -2.82 34.95
N VAL A 101 -37.55 -1.87 35.81
CA VAL A 101 -36.17 -1.38 35.97
C VAL A 101 -35.66 -1.75 37.36
N ILE A 102 -34.55 -2.47 37.41
CA ILE A 102 -33.78 -2.74 38.61
C ILE A 102 -32.50 -1.89 38.51
N PRO A 103 -32.44 -0.71 39.14
CA PRO A 103 -31.31 0.21 39.00
C PRO A 103 -30.04 -0.29 39.68
N ASP A 104 -30.16 -1.19 40.65
CA ASP A 104 -29.04 -1.85 41.31
C ASP A 104 -29.49 -3.20 41.89
N LEU A 105 -29.07 -4.29 41.25
CA LEU A 105 -29.38 -5.66 41.67
C LEU A 105 -28.62 -6.04 42.96
N SER A 106 -27.48 -5.39 43.26
CA SER A 106 -26.67 -5.67 44.46
C SER A 106 -27.33 -5.20 45.76
N LEU A 107 -28.42 -4.43 45.67
CA LEU A 107 -29.24 -4.04 46.82
C LEU A 107 -29.98 -5.23 47.44
N PHE A 108 -30.13 -6.33 46.71
CA PHE A 108 -30.93 -7.48 47.10
C PHE A 108 -30.05 -8.66 47.52
N GLY A 109 -30.34 -9.26 48.68
CA GLY A 109 -29.62 -10.44 49.14
C GLY A 109 -29.87 -11.71 48.32
N ASP A 110 -31.03 -11.80 47.64
CA ASP A 110 -31.39 -12.90 46.74
C ASP A 110 -31.76 -12.35 45.35
N ALA A 111 -30.75 -12.23 44.48
CA ALA A 111 -30.90 -11.74 43.12
C ALA A 111 -31.83 -12.62 42.28
N ALA A 112 -31.81 -13.95 42.46
CA ALA A 112 -32.60 -14.88 41.66
C ALA A 112 -34.10 -14.77 41.96
N GLU A 113 -34.49 -14.57 43.22
CA GLU A 113 -35.87 -14.28 43.60
C GLU A 113 -36.37 -12.96 43.00
N VAL A 114 -35.55 -11.90 43.04
CA VAL A 114 -35.91 -10.59 42.47
C VAL A 114 -36.09 -10.67 40.96
N LEU A 115 -35.23 -11.40 40.25
CA LEU A 115 -35.36 -11.62 38.80
C LEU A 115 -36.61 -12.44 38.44
N ARG A 116 -36.96 -13.46 39.23
CA ARG A 116 -38.23 -14.20 39.06
C ARG A 116 -39.44 -13.28 39.25
N ARG A 117 -39.39 -12.38 40.23
CA ARG A 117 -40.44 -11.38 40.44
C ARG A 117 -40.50 -10.39 39.28
N ALA A 118 -39.36 -9.87 38.82
CA ALA A 118 -39.29 -8.99 37.66
C ALA A 118 -39.90 -9.67 36.42
N ARG A 119 -39.60 -10.95 36.19
CA ARG A 119 -40.19 -11.72 35.09
C ARG A 119 -41.71 -11.87 35.19
N ARG A 120 -42.25 -12.06 36.40
CA ARG A 120 -43.71 -12.09 36.62
C ARG A 120 -44.35 -10.72 36.40
N LEU A 121 -43.66 -9.63 36.71
CA LEU A 121 -44.18 -8.26 36.58
C LEU A 121 -44.17 -7.74 35.13
N VAL A 122 -43.18 -8.15 34.32
CA VAL A 122 -43.05 -7.77 32.90
C VAL A 122 -44.12 -8.47 32.05
N SER A 123 -44.84 -7.69 31.24
CA SER A 123 -45.80 -8.21 30.24
C SER A 123 -45.08 -8.93 29.09
N GLU A 124 -45.80 -9.76 28.33
CA GLU A 124 -45.21 -10.53 27.21
C GLU A 124 -44.54 -9.67 26.12
N GLY A 125 -44.95 -8.41 25.98
CA GLY A 125 -44.35 -7.44 25.05
C GLY A 125 -43.41 -6.43 25.71
N GLY A 126 -43.17 -6.57 27.01
CA GLY A 126 -42.37 -5.65 27.80
C GLY A 126 -40.89 -6.05 27.92
N ALA A 127 -40.13 -5.22 28.63
CA ALA A 127 -38.71 -5.45 28.90
C ALA A 127 -38.37 -5.27 30.37
N ALA A 128 -37.44 -6.09 30.88
CA ALA A 128 -36.74 -5.83 32.14
C ALA A 128 -35.37 -5.20 31.85
N ILE A 129 -34.99 -4.21 32.65
CA ILE A 129 -33.68 -3.56 32.61
C ILE A 129 -33.04 -3.81 33.97
N ILE A 130 -31.95 -4.56 33.99
CA ILE A 130 -31.31 -4.99 35.23
C ILE A 130 -29.89 -4.47 35.26
N ALA A 131 -29.60 -3.54 36.16
CA ALA A 131 -28.27 -2.98 36.34
C ALA A 131 -27.58 -3.55 37.59
N THR A 132 -26.28 -3.77 37.49
CA THR A 132 -25.41 -4.17 38.62
C THR A 132 -24.08 -3.42 38.51
N PRO A 133 -23.48 -2.98 39.63
CA PRO A 133 -22.16 -2.35 39.58
C PRO A 133 -21.12 -3.37 39.11
N ASN A 134 -20.17 -2.93 38.28
CA ASN A 134 -19.03 -3.74 37.89
C ASN A 134 -18.07 -3.87 39.10
N PRO A 135 -17.82 -5.09 39.63
CA PRO A 135 -16.91 -5.28 40.77
C PRO A 135 -15.45 -4.97 40.42
N ASP A 136 -15.07 -5.05 39.14
CA ASP A 136 -13.70 -4.82 38.69
C ASP A 136 -13.39 -3.33 38.44
N SER A 137 -14.42 -2.48 38.42
CA SER A 137 -14.27 -1.04 38.20
C SER A 137 -13.62 -0.37 39.41
N GLN A 138 -12.41 0.15 39.24
CA GLN A 138 -11.62 0.79 40.31
C GLN A 138 -12.05 2.21 40.63
N ARG A 139 -12.77 2.88 39.72
CA ARG A 139 -13.10 4.30 39.80
C ARG A 139 -14.49 4.56 39.22
N ALA A 140 -15.33 5.25 39.98
CA ALA A 140 -16.66 5.67 39.55
C ALA A 140 -16.74 7.19 39.32
N LEU A 141 -17.45 7.61 38.27
CA LEU A 141 -17.68 9.03 37.95
C LEU A 141 -18.60 9.72 38.96
N LEU A 142 -19.62 9.01 39.44
CA LEU A 142 -20.55 9.49 40.45
C LEU A 142 -20.43 8.63 41.73
N PRO A 143 -20.51 9.25 42.92
CA PRO A 143 -20.46 8.51 44.17
C PRO A 143 -21.73 7.66 44.33
N THR A 144 -21.55 6.38 44.59
CA THR A 144 -22.66 5.47 44.93
C THR A 144 -22.78 5.29 46.44
N SER A 145 -24.00 4.98 46.90
CA SER A 145 -24.31 4.78 48.32
C SER A 145 -23.38 3.75 49.02
N PRO A 146 -23.03 3.93 50.31
CA PRO A 146 -21.97 3.18 51.00
C PRO A 146 -22.33 1.74 51.40
N ARG A 147 -23.56 1.27 51.16
CA ARG A 147 -23.99 -0.11 51.47
C ARG A 147 -23.96 -0.98 50.21
N ARG A 148 -22.76 -1.27 49.70
CA ARG A 148 -22.59 -2.25 48.62
C ARG A 148 -22.44 -3.65 49.20
N THR A 149 -23.24 -4.59 48.70
CA THR A 149 -22.79 -5.98 48.63
C THR A 149 -22.06 -6.16 47.29
N THR A 150 -21.12 -7.10 47.19
CA THR A 150 -20.52 -7.44 45.89
C THR A 150 -21.62 -7.97 44.96
N GLY A 151 -22.05 -7.14 44.01
CA GLY A 151 -23.03 -7.52 42.99
C GLY A 151 -22.49 -8.59 42.03
N PRO A 152 -23.36 -9.26 41.26
CA PRO A 152 -22.93 -10.23 40.26
C PRO A 152 -22.01 -9.57 39.21
N ASP A 153 -20.96 -10.30 38.82
CA ASP A 153 -20.12 -9.94 37.68
C ASP A 153 -20.85 -10.11 36.34
N TYR A 154 -20.18 -9.79 35.23
CA TYR A 154 -20.76 -9.83 33.88
C TYR A 154 -21.42 -11.18 33.54
N TYR A 155 -20.70 -12.29 33.74
CA TYR A 155 -21.18 -13.63 33.37
C TYR A 155 -22.29 -14.10 34.32
N THR A 156 -22.14 -13.84 35.62
CA THR A 156 -23.14 -14.18 36.62
C THR A 156 -24.45 -13.44 36.36
N LEU A 157 -24.39 -12.14 36.00
CA LEU A 157 -25.58 -11.37 35.64
C LEU A 157 -26.27 -11.97 34.42
N TYR A 158 -25.50 -12.27 33.36
CA TYR A 158 -26.04 -12.87 32.14
C TYR A 158 -26.73 -14.22 32.41
N ASP A 159 -26.09 -15.10 33.17
CA ASP A 159 -26.63 -16.42 33.50
C ASP A 159 -27.92 -16.30 34.31
N LEU A 160 -27.93 -15.44 35.34
CA LEU A 160 -29.13 -15.24 36.17
C LEU A 160 -30.31 -14.68 35.37
N VAL A 161 -30.06 -13.75 34.44
CA VAL A 161 -31.10 -13.11 33.64
C VAL A 161 -31.58 -14.03 32.51
N SER A 162 -30.68 -14.77 31.87
CA SER A 162 -31.01 -15.71 30.77
C SER A 162 -31.84 -16.91 31.23
N LEU A 163 -31.78 -17.27 32.52
CA LEU A 163 -32.69 -18.24 33.12
C LEU A 163 -34.15 -17.77 33.14
N GLN A 164 -34.39 -16.46 33.13
CA GLN A 164 -35.73 -15.87 33.25
C GLN A 164 -36.28 -15.33 31.93
N PHE A 165 -35.42 -14.91 31.01
CA PHE A 165 -35.80 -14.25 29.76
C PHE A 165 -35.12 -14.90 28.55
N ARG A 166 -35.88 -15.04 27.45
CA ARG A 166 -35.37 -15.65 26.21
C ARG A 166 -34.34 -14.78 25.50
N GLN A 167 -34.49 -13.47 25.60
CA GLN A 167 -33.60 -12.52 24.93
C GLN A 167 -32.95 -11.63 25.97
N VAL A 168 -31.63 -11.63 25.97
CA VAL A 168 -30.81 -10.84 26.89
C VAL A 168 -29.75 -10.13 26.07
N GLN A 169 -29.77 -8.80 26.11
CA GLN A 169 -28.73 -7.95 25.56
C GLN A 169 -27.95 -7.33 26.71
N MET A 170 -26.64 -7.56 26.74
CA MET A 170 -25.74 -6.93 27.71
C MET A 170 -25.28 -5.58 27.19
N ILE A 171 -25.33 -4.57 28.06
CA ILE A 171 -25.01 -3.18 27.81
C ILE A 171 -24.04 -2.73 28.91
N GLY A 172 -23.02 -1.95 28.56
CA GLY A 172 -22.11 -1.33 29.52
C GLY A 172 -22.42 0.16 29.67
N GLN A 173 -22.46 0.65 30.91
CA GLN A 173 -22.43 2.08 31.19
C GLN A 173 -21.02 2.43 31.67
N ALA A 174 -20.28 3.15 30.83
CA ALA A 174 -18.92 3.62 31.09
C ALA A 174 -18.90 5.14 31.31
N PRO A 175 -17.95 5.67 32.09
CA PRO A 175 -17.79 7.11 32.24
C PRO A 175 -17.32 7.73 30.94
N PHE A 176 -17.80 8.95 30.65
CA PHE A 176 -17.34 9.76 29.54
C PHE A 176 -17.03 11.17 30.04
N VAL A 177 -15.78 11.60 29.89
CA VAL A 177 -15.33 12.95 30.25
C VAL A 177 -14.79 13.61 28.99
N GLY A 178 -15.42 14.70 28.59
CA GLY A 178 -15.06 15.40 27.35
C GLY A 178 -15.38 16.89 27.42
N TYR A 179 -14.87 17.62 26.43
CA TYR A 179 -15.18 19.03 26.23
C TYR A 179 -16.12 19.17 25.04
N THR A 180 -17.14 20.03 25.17
CA THR A 180 -17.98 20.43 24.04
C THR A 180 -17.37 21.67 23.39
N VAL A 181 -17.05 21.57 22.09
CA VAL A 181 -16.58 22.70 21.28
C VAL A 181 -17.61 22.94 20.17
N ALA A 182 -18.40 23.99 20.30
CA ALA A 182 -19.50 24.29 19.38
C ALA A 182 -19.43 25.73 18.85
N SER A 183 -19.76 25.92 17.57
CA SER A 183 -19.90 27.24 16.98
C SER A 183 -21.29 27.82 17.27
N PHE A 184 -21.35 28.98 17.92
CA PHE A 184 -22.61 29.65 18.27
C PHE A 184 -23.29 30.38 17.10
N THR A 185 -22.76 30.27 15.88
CA THR A 185 -23.23 31.02 14.70
C THR A 185 -24.18 30.23 13.79
N GLN A 186 -24.40 28.94 14.05
CA GLN A 186 -25.23 28.08 13.23
C GLN A 186 -26.65 27.98 13.79
N GLU A 187 -27.66 28.29 12.97
CA GLU A 187 -29.07 27.99 13.28
C GLU A 187 -29.38 26.55 12.83
N GLY A 188 -29.53 25.63 13.79
CA GLY A 188 -29.84 24.21 13.55
C GLY A 188 -29.47 23.33 14.76
N GLU A 189 -29.94 22.08 14.77
CA GLU A 189 -29.42 21.08 15.73
C GLU A 189 -27.96 20.76 15.36
N PRO A 190 -26.99 20.94 16.27
CA PRO A 190 -25.59 20.68 15.97
C PRO A 190 -25.34 19.19 15.72
N GLU A 191 -24.58 18.86 14.69
CA GLU A 191 -24.09 17.50 14.47
C GLU A 191 -23.03 17.17 15.52
N VAL A 192 -23.24 16.08 16.27
CA VAL A 192 -22.38 15.69 17.39
C VAL A 192 -21.30 14.72 16.90
N SER A 193 -20.04 15.15 16.91
CA SER A 193 -18.87 14.30 16.65
C SER A 193 -18.10 14.01 17.95
N VAL A 194 -17.80 12.74 18.21
CA VAL A 194 -16.98 12.32 19.36
C VAL A 194 -15.60 11.89 18.87
N ASP A 195 -14.55 12.60 19.30
CA ASP A 195 -13.16 12.24 19.03
C ASP A 195 -12.56 11.54 20.25
N THR A 196 -12.16 10.28 20.08
CA THR A 196 -11.55 9.44 21.12
C THR A 196 -10.05 9.25 20.94
N SER A 197 -9.39 10.02 20.05
CA SER A 197 -7.96 9.89 19.74
C SER A 197 -7.02 10.10 20.94
N LEU A 198 -7.49 10.80 21.98
CA LEU A 198 -6.77 10.99 23.24
C LEU A 198 -6.83 9.80 24.19
N LEU A 199 -7.72 8.83 23.93
CA LEU A 199 -7.82 7.62 24.72
C LEU A 199 -6.86 6.56 24.17
N SER A 200 -6.06 5.97 25.04
CA SER A 200 -5.18 4.84 24.72
C SER A 200 -5.92 3.50 24.60
N GLY A 201 -7.22 3.47 24.93
CA GLY A 201 -8.10 2.29 24.88
C GLY A 201 -9.56 2.66 25.16
N SER A 202 -10.45 1.67 25.19
CA SER A 202 -11.83 1.90 25.66
C SER A 202 -11.85 2.03 27.18
N GLU A 203 -12.64 2.96 27.69
CA GLU A 203 -12.98 3.00 29.11
C GLU A 203 -13.75 1.74 29.50
N GLU A 204 -13.51 1.25 30.71
CA GLU A 204 -14.21 0.10 31.26
C GLU A 204 -15.61 0.50 31.78
N PRO A 205 -16.63 -0.37 31.62
CA PRO A 205 -17.95 -0.08 32.15
C PRO A 205 -17.95 -0.08 33.68
N GLU A 206 -18.52 0.97 34.28
CA GLU A 206 -18.78 1.05 35.72
C GLU A 206 -19.99 0.20 36.12
N TRP A 207 -20.94 0.00 35.19
CA TRP A 207 -22.14 -0.79 35.42
C TRP A 207 -22.40 -1.72 34.24
N PHE A 208 -22.79 -2.94 34.57
CA PHE A 208 -23.36 -3.88 33.61
C PHE A 208 -24.88 -3.78 33.65
N ILE A 209 -25.49 -3.68 32.48
CA ILE A 209 -26.93 -3.54 32.31
C ILE A 209 -27.41 -4.66 31.39
N ALA A 210 -28.31 -5.50 31.87
CA ALA A 210 -29.00 -6.50 31.05
C ALA A 210 -30.37 -5.96 30.62
N LEU A 211 -30.56 -5.76 29.32
CA LEU A 211 -31.86 -5.55 28.70
C LEU A 211 -32.46 -6.91 28.33
N ALA A 212 -33.50 -7.30 29.05
CA ALA A 212 -34.09 -8.63 28.98
C ALA A 212 -35.56 -8.59 28.54
N SER A 213 -35.96 -9.48 27.64
CA SER A 213 -37.32 -9.50 27.09
C SER A 213 -37.69 -10.85 26.48
N GLU A 214 -38.98 -11.04 26.19
CA GLU A 214 -39.48 -12.22 25.48
C GLU A 214 -39.41 -12.07 23.94
N ARG A 215 -39.30 -10.83 23.45
CA ARG A 215 -39.26 -10.47 22.02
C ARG A 215 -38.20 -9.41 21.79
N HIS A 216 -37.65 -9.32 20.58
CA HIS A 216 -36.60 -8.34 20.27
C HIS A 216 -37.06 -6.91 20.51
N VAL A 217 -36.39 -6.27 21.46
CA VAL A 217 -36.49 -4.85 21.75
C VAL A 217 -35.27 -4.16 21.15
N ARG A 218 -35.49 -3.07 20.42
CA ARG A 218 -34.41 -2.26 19.84
C ARG A 218 -34.28 -0.97 20.65
N LEU A 219 -33.08 -0.74 21.16
CA LEU A 219 -32.61 0.54 21.69
C LEU A 219 -31.46 1.04 20.83
N GLU A 220 -31.06 2.29 21.04
CA GLU A 220 -29.85 2.83 20.46
C GLU A 220 -28.63 2.04 20.96
N THR A 221 -27.74 1.66 20.04
CA THR A 221 -26.53 0.88 20.38
C THR A 221 -25.54 1.69 21.21
N TYR A 222 -25.59 3.02 21.09
CA TYR A 222 -24.66 3.93 21.73
C TYR A 222 -25.36 5.27 22.00
N ALA A 223 -25.21 5.80 23.20
CA ALA A 223 -25.76 7.09 23.59
C ALA A 223 -24.79 7.80 24.56
N VAL A 224 -24.61 9.11 24.36
CA VAL A 224 -23.89 9.99 25.29
C VAL A 224 -24.94 10.84 26.00
N VAL A 225 -24.98 10.76 27.33
CA VAL A 225 -25.97 11.47 28.15
C VAL A 225 -25.24 12.49 29.02
N GLU A 226 -25.58 13.76 28.82
CA GLU A 226 -25.05 14.85 29.63
C GLU A 226 -25.63 14.78 31.06
N VAL A 227 -24.74 14.77 32.06
CA VAL A 227 -25.08 14.90 33.47
C VAL A 227 -24.67 16.31 33.92
N PRO A 228 -25.53 17.02 34.69
CA PRO A 228 -25.20 18.36 35.16
C PRO A 228 -23.85 18.42 35.87
N LEU A 229 -22.95 19.29 35.41
CA LEU A 229 -21.60 19.42 35.97
C LEU A 229 -21.59 19.73 37.47
N ALA A 230 -22.58 20.48 37.96
CA ALA A 230 -22.73 20.83 39.37
C ALA A 230 -23.01 19.63 40.28
N GLU A 231 -23.41 18.49 39.72
CA GLU A 231 -23.75 17.26 40.43
C GLU A 231 -22.56 16.29 40.50
N LEU A 232 -21.48 16.55 39.76
CA LEU A 232 -20.24 15.80 39.90
C LEU A 232 -19.52 16.22 41.19
N PRO A 233 -18.99 15.28 41.99
CA PRO A 233 -18.18 15.63 43.14
C PRO A 233 -17.00 16.47 42.66
N ALA A 234 -16.87 17.69 43.20
CA ALA A 234 -15.66 18.47 43.01
C ALA A 234 -14.48 17.60 43.47
N PHE A 235 -13.49 17.41 42.60
CA PHE A 235 -12.23 16.79 43.02
C PHE A 235 -11.79 17.50 44.29
N PRO A 236 -11.54 16.79 45.40
CA PRO A 236 -11.05 17.45 46.59
C PRO A 236 -9.76 18.16 46.20
N ALA A 237 -9.78 19.49 46.27
CA ALA A 237 -8.53 20.22 46.36
C ALA A 237 -7.79 19.63 47.55
N PRO A 238 -6.50 19.25 47.41
CA PRO A 238 -5.75 18.70 48.52
C PRO A 238 -5.73 19.76 49.63
N GLY A 239 -6.52 19.56 50.69
CA GLY A 239 -6.51 20.46 51.84
C GLY A 239 -7.81 20.70 52.64
N THR A 240 -8.96 20.10 52.31
CA THR A 240 -10.20 20.38 53.10
C THR A 240 -11.02 19.14 53.44
N ALA A 241 -10.49 18.30 54.33
CA ALA A 241 -11.30 17.43 55.17
C ALA A 241 -10.74 17.50 56.60
N GLY A 242 -11.61 17.85 57.55
CA GLY A 242 -11.23 18.17 58.93
C GLY A 242 -10.41 17.08 59.62
N VAL A 243 -9.18 17.43 59.98
CA VAL A 243 -8.40 16.71 60.98
C VAL A 243 -8.65 17.41 62.32
N ARG A 244 -9.40 16.72 63.18
CA ARG A 244 -9.45 17.02 64.60
C ARG A 244 -8.05 16.78 65.18
N GLU A 245 -7.56 17.79 65.88
CA GLU A 245 -6.22 17.97 66.44
C GLU A 245 -5.57 16.70 67.00
N LEU A 246 -4.46 16.32 66.38
CA LEU A 246 -3.21 15.91 67.02
C LEU A 246 -2.09 16.34 66.08
N GLY A 247 -1.63 17.58 66.25
CA GLY A 247 -0.56 18.14 65.43
C GLY A 247 0.73 17.31 65.57
N PRO A 248 1.41 16.97 64.47
CA PRO A 248 2.75 16.38 64.53
C PRO A 248 3.72 17.36 65.21
N SER A 249 4.76 16.82 65.86
CA SER A 249 5.77 17.62 66.56
C SER A 249 6.41 18.64 65.62
N PRO A 250 6.86 19.81 66.12
CA PRO A 250 7.48 20.86 65.30
C PRO A 250 8.71 20.36 64.50
N GLU A 251 9.40 19.33 65.01
CA GLU A 251 10.51 18.68 64.30
C GLU A 251 10.03 17.83 63.10
N ALA A 252 8.90 17.12 63.25
CA ALA A 252 8.30 16.36 62.15
C ALA A 252 7.72 17.26 61.06
N LEU A 253 7.22 18.45 61.42
CA LEU A 253 6.83 19.50 60.48
C LEU A 253 8.03 20.08 59.73
N ALA A 254 9.12 20.41 60.44
CA ALA A 254 10.33 20.92 59.81
C ALA A 254 10.97 19.89 58.85
N GLU A 255 10.97 18.60 59.21
CA GLU A 255 11.42 17.53 58.31
C GLU A 255 10.50 17.35 57.11
N ALA A 256 9.18 17.45 57.30
CA ALA A 256 8.22 17.37 56.20
C ALA A 256 8.35 18.56 55.24
N GLU A 257 8.58 19.77 55.75
CA GLU A 257 8.83 20.98 54.95
C GLU A 257 10.17 20.90 54.19
N ALA A 258 11.22 20.35 54.82
CA ALA A 258 12.50 20.10 54.15
C ALA A 258 12.39 19.03 53.05
N ARG A 259 11.56 18.00 53.25
CA ARG A 259 11.27 16.99 52.22
C ARG A 259 10.39 17.56 51.10
N ALA A 260 9.41 18.40 51.42
CA ALA A 260 8.55 19.06 50.45
C ALA A 260 9.34 20.01 49.55
N SER A 261 10.19 20.87 50.12
CA SER A 261 11.06 21.77 49.35
C SER A 261 12.04 21.01 48.45
N LYS A 262 12.58 19.87 48.90
CA LYS A 262 13.41 19.00 48.05
C LYS A 262 12.62 18.40 46.89
N LEU A 263 11.41 17.89 47.14
CA LEU A 263 10.53 17.35 46.11
C LEU A 263 10.06 18.44 45.13
N GLU A 264 9.85 19.67 45.58
CA GLU A 264 9.53 20.81 44.71
C GLU A 264 10.67 21.14 43.76
N VAL A 265 11.92 21.12 44.25
CA VAL A 265 13.10 21.29 43.40
C VAL A 265 13.19 20.14 42.39
N GLU A 266 13.05 18.88 42.82
CA GLU A 266 13.06 17.72 41.93
C GLU A 266 11.94 17.77 40.88
N LEU A 267 10.73 18.20 41.25
CA LEU A 267 9.63 18.42 40.32
C LEU A 267 9.90 19.55 39.34
N SER A 268 10.52 20.64 39.78
CA SER A 268 10.91 21.76 38.91
C SER A 268 11.96 21.33 37.87
N GLU A 269 12.92 20.49 38.28
CA GLU A 269 13.93 19.94 37.39
C GLU A 269 13.33 18.95 36.38
N LEU A 270 12.42 18.08 36.83
CA LEU A 270 11.73 17.13 35.95
C LEU A 270 10.83 17.86 34.95
N ARG A 271 10.11 18.89 35.38
CA ARG A 271 9.31 19.74 34.48
C ARG A 271 10.19 20.43 33.43
N ALA A 272 11.32 21.02 33.84
CA ALA A 272 12.25 21.65 32.90
C ALA A 272 12.91 20.64 31.94
N ARG A 273 13.10 19.37 32.35
CA ARG A 273 13.56 18.31 31.45
C ARG A 273 12.49 17.92 30.43
N LEU A 274 11.25 17.73 30.87
CA LEU A 274 10.12 17.41 30.01
C LEU A 274 9.86 18.51 28.98
N GLU A 275 9.93 19.78 29.40
CA GLU A 275 9.76 20.94 28.51
C GLU A 275 10.83 20.98 27.41
N ARG A 276 12.10 20.72 27.76
CA ARG A 276 13.19 20.58 26.77
C ARG A 276 12.98 19.39 25.84
N GLU A 277 12.48 18.26 26.35
CA GLU A 277 12.17 17.09 25.52
C GLU A 277 11.07 17.42 24.51
N LEU A 278 9.98 18.06 24.96
CA LEU A 278 8.89 18.53 24.10
C LEU A 278 9.36 19.56 23.07
N GLU A 279 10.23 20.52 23.44
CA GLU A 279 10.83 21.46 22.50
C GLU A 279 11.68 20.73 21.44
N THR A 280 12.46 19.73 21.84
CA THR A 280 13.27 18.95 20.88
C THR A 280 12.40 18.07 19.97
N GLU A 281 11.28 17.55 20.46
CA GLU A 281 10.33 16.78 19.67
C GLU A 281 9.55 17.67 18.71
N ALA A 282 9.14 18.87 19.14
CA ALA A 282 8.52 19.89 18.30
C ALA A 282 9.48 20.31 17.17
N ALA A 283 10.74 20.62 17.48
CA ALA A 283 11.75 20.94 16.47
C ALA A 283 11.99 19.79 15.48
N ARG A 284 11.97 18.54 15.95
CA ARG A 284 12.06 17.35 15.07
C ARG A 284 10.80 17.16 14.22
N ALA A 285 9.62 17.49 14.73
CA ALA A 285 8.36 17.42 14.00
C ALA A 285 8.30 18.49 12.90
N GLU A 286 8.71 19.72 13.20
CA GLU A 286 8.84 20.81 12.23
C GLU A 286 9.85 20.46 11.13
N ALA A 287 11.04 19.95 11.49
CA ALA A 287 12.02 19.51 10.51
C ALA A 287 11.50 18.37 9.60
N ARG A 288 10.68 17.46 10.12
CA ARG A 288 10.02 16.42 9.32
C ARG A 288 8.94 16.98 8.40
N ALA A 289 8.16 17.96 8.87
CA ALA A 289 7.14 18.62 8.05
C ALA A 289 7.79 19.42 6.90
N GLU A 290 8.88 20.14 7.17
CA GLU A 290 9.67 20.83 6.14
C GLU A 290 10.25 19.84 5.13
N ALA A 291 10.81 18.71 5.59
CA ALA A 291 11.32 17.67 4.70
C ALA A 291 10.21 17.04 3.84
N ALA A 292 9.01 16.82 4.39
CA ALA A 292 7.85 16.33 3.64
C ALA A 292 7.36 17.34 2.60
N ASN A 293 7.32 18.63 2.94
CA ASN A 293 6.98 19.71 2.02
C ASN A 293 8.02 19.84 0.89
N ALA A 294 9.32 19.70 1.21
CA ALA A 294 10.37 19.70 0.20
C ALA A 294 10.28 18.47 -0.72
N ALA A 295 9.94 17.29 -0.18
CA ALA A 295 9.76 16.07 -0.97
C ALA A 295 8.54 16.17 -1.91
N THR A 296 7.42 16.71 -1.43
CA THR A 296 6.22 16.92 -2.26
C THR A 296 6.45 17.97 -3.35
N ALA A 297 7.19 19.05 -3.06
CA ALA A 297 7.59 20.02 -4.07
C ALA A 297 8.47 19.39 -5.17
N ARG A 298 9.44 18.54 -4.80
CA ARG A 298 10.29 17.80 -5.74
C ARG A 298 9.47 16.80 -6.57
N LEU A 299 8.50 16.12 -5.99
CA LEU A 299 7.60 15.23 -6.72
C LEU A 299 6.79 16.00 -7.78
N ALA A 300 6.23 17.16 -7.43
CA ALA A 300 5.49 18.00 -8.37
C ALA A 300 6.38 18.53 -9.52
N GLU A 301 7.66 18.81 -9.24
CA GLU A 301 8.65 19.20 -10.26
C GLU A 301 8.97 18.02 -11.20
N LEU A 302 9.24 16.83 -10.65
CA LEU A 302 9.49 15.62 -11.42
C LEU A 302 8.28 15.21 -12.28
N GLU A 303 7.06 15.38 -11.78
CA GLU A 303 5.83 15.15 -12.54
C GLU A 303 5.73 16.11 -13.73
N ARG A 304 6.02 17.41 -13.55
CA ARG A 304 6.05 18.38 -14.65
C ARG A 304 7.09 17.99 -15.70
N ASP A 305 8.31 17.68 -15.28
CA ASP A 305 9.37 17.22 -16.17
C ASP A 305 8.98 15.97 -16.95
N ALA A 306 8.34 14.99 -16.29
CA ALA A 306 7.85 13.79 -16.93
C ALA A 306 6.76 14.11 -17.98
N THR A 307 5.83 15.02 -17.67
CA THR A 307 4.80 15.44 -18.64
C THR A 307 5.39 16.18 -19.84
N GLU A 308 6.37 17.05 -19.63
CA GLU A 308 7.08 17.74 -20.72
C GLU A 308 7.85 16.75 -21.60
N ARG A 309 8.56 15.79 -21.00
CA ARG A 309 9.28 14.74 -21.74
C ARG A 309 8.31 13.88 -22.55
N ALA A 310 7.15 13.53 -21.98
CA ALA A 310 6.11 12.79 -22.70
C ALA A 310 5.54 13.58 -23.89
N ALA A 311 5.34 14.90 -23.75
CA ALA A 311 4.92 15.75 -24.84
C ALA A 311 5.97 15.82 -25.97
N ARG A 312 7.25 15.99 -25.61
CA ARG A 312 8.36 15.99 -26.57
C ARG A 312 8.47 14.65 -27.32
N LEU A 313 8.25 13.52 -26.64
CA LEU A 313 8.23 12.20 -27.27
C LEU A 313 7.11 12.09 -28.31
N LYS A 314 5.89 12.52 -27.99
CA LYS A 314 4.76 12.54 -28.94
C LYS A 314 5.07 13.40 -30.18
N ASP A 315 5.70 14.56 -29.99
CA ASP A 315 6.09 15.41 -31.12
C ASP A 315 7.15 14.75 -32.01
N VAL A 316 8.11 14.04 -31.41
CA VAL A 316 9.14 13.29 -32.15
C VAL A 316 8.51 12.13 -32.91
N GLU A 317 7.59 11.38 -32.28
CA GLU A 317 6.85 10.29 -32.93
C GLU A 317 6.01 10.80 -34.11
N ALA A 318 5.32 11.94 -33.96
CA ALA A 318 4.57 12.56 -35.04
C ALA A 318 5.48 12.96 -36.21
N ARG A 319 6.64 13.59 -35.92
CA ARG A 319 7.64 13.94 -36.94
C ARG A 319 8.23 12.71 -37.64
N ALA A 320 8.46 11.62 -36.90
CA ALA A 320 8.92 10.36 -37.44
C ALA A 320 7.87 9.72 -38.37
N GLY A 321 6.59 9.75 -37.98
CA GLY A 321 5.47 9.33 -38.82
C GLY A 321 5.39 10.13 -40.13
N ASP A 322 5.49 11.46 -40.05
CA ASP A 322 5.51 12.33 -41.23
C ASP A 322 6.74 12.11 -42.13
N ALA A 323 7.91 11.85 -41.53
CA ALA A 323 9.11 11.49 -42.26
C ALA A 323 8.95 10.14 -42.98
N HIS A 324 8.34 9.14 -42.33
CA HIS A 324 8.06 7.83 -42.91
C HIS A 324 7.11 7.93 -44.12
N VAL A 325 5.99 8.64 -43.98
CA VAL A 325 5.05 8.86 -45.09
C VAL A 325 5.71 9.60 -46.26
N ARG A 326 6.60 10.57 -45.98
CA ARG A 326 7.39 11.24 -47.02
C ARG A 326 8.38 10.30 -47.70
N ALA A 327 9.04 9.43 -46.93
CA ALA A 327 9.96 8.43 -47.46
C ALA A 327 9.23 7.43 -48.38
N GLU A 328 8.04 6.94 -47.99
CA GLU A 328 7.22 6.07 -48.83
C GLU A 328 6.81 6.76 -50.14
N ARG A 329 6.33 8.01 -50.09
CA ARG A 329 5.99 8.78 -51.29
C ARG A 329 7.19 8.96 -52.21
N ASN A 330 8.37 9.22 -51.65
CA ASN A 330 9.60 9.35 -52.43
C ASN A 330 10.03 8.00 -53.02
N ALA A 331 9.87 6.90 -52.30
CA ALA A 331 10.15 5.56 -52.80
C ALA A 331 9.23 5.20 -53.98
N HIS A 332 7.94 5.55 -53.91
CA HIS A 332 7.01 5.41 -55.05
C HIS A 332 7.48 6.23 -56.25
N LYS A 333 7.83 7.51 -56.08
CA LYS A 333 8.36 8.34 -57.17
C LYS A 333 9.65 7.78 -57.77
N ILE A 334 10.55 7.24 -56.95
CA ILE A 334 11.78 6.61 -57.43
C ILE A 334 11.44 5.40 -58.30
N ARG A 335 10.48 4.58 -57.88
CA ARG A 335 10.02 3.42 -58.66
C ARG A 335 9.44 3.85 -60.01
N ASP A 336 8.60 4.89 -60.04
CA ASP A 336 8.04 5.43 -61.28
C ASP A 336 9.15 5.95 -62.21
N LEU A 337 10.14 6.66 -61.65
CA LEU A 337 11.30 7.13 -62.41
C LEU A 337 12.16 5.97 -62.93
N GLU A 338 12.38 4.92 -62.15
CA GLU A 338 13.10 3.72 -62.58
C GLU A 338 12.38 2.99 -63.73
N GLU A 339 11.05 2.93 -63.67
CA GLU A 339 10.23 2.38 -64.75
C GLU A 339 10.36 3.22 -66.03
N GLU A 340 10.28 4.54 -65.94
CA GLU A 340 10.50 5.42 -67.11
C GLU A 340 11.92 5.25 -67.67
N LEU A 341 12.93 5.15 -66.80
CA LEU A 341 14.32 4.94 -67.22
C LEU A 341 14.51 3.56 -67.89
N ARG A 342 13.79 2.52 -67.45
CA ARG A 342 13.72 1.22 -68.15
C ARG A 342 13.06 1.37 -69.53
N HIS A 343 11.96 2.09 -69.64
CA HIS A 343 11.31 2.34 -70.93
C HIS A 343 12.22 3.11 -71.90
N GLN A 344 12.99 4.07 -71.40
CA GLN A 344 13.99 4.79 -72.19
C GLN A 344 15.15 3.87 -72.62
N ARG A 345 15.65 3.01 -71.74
CA ARG A 345 16.67 2.00 -72.09
C ARG A 345 16.16 1.03 -73.15
N ASP A 346 14.95 0.50 -72.99
CA ASP A 346 14.33 -0.40 -73.97
C ASP A 346 14.13 0.29 -75.32
N ARG A 347 13.73 1.57 -75.32
CA ARG A 347 13.65 2.39 -76.53
C ARG A 347 15.03 2.59 -77.15
N GLY A 348 16.06 2.85 -76.35
CA GLY A 348 17.45 2.91 -76.78
C GLY A 348 17.90 1.62 -77.47
N VAL A 349 17.67 0.46 -76.85
CA VAL A 349 17.99 -0.85 -77.43
C VAL A 349 17.24 -1.08 -78.75
N ARG A 350 15.97 -0.69 -78.84
CA ARG A 350 15.19 -0.78 -80.10
C ARG A 350 15.79 0.10 -81.20
N LEU A 351 16.16 1.34 -80.89
CA LEU A 351 16.79 2.26 -81.82
C LEU A 351 18.17 1.73 -82.26
N THR A 352 18.98 1.20 -81.34
CA THR A 352 20.28 0.58 -81.68
C THR A 352 20.10 -0.61 -82.62
N LYS A 353 19.10 -1.46 -82.36
CA LYS A 353 18.78 -2.59 -83.25
C LYS A 353 18.32 -2.12 -84.64
N GLN A 354 17.48 -1.10 -84.72
CA GLN A 354 17.08 -0.49 -86.00
C GLN A 354 18.30 0.05 -86.74
N LEU A 355 19.22 0.71 -86.04
CA LEU A 355 20.45 1.23 -86.60
C LEU A 355 21.37 0.11 -87.11
N ASP A 356 21.45 -1.02 -86.41
CA ASP A 356 22.20 -2.20 -86.87
C ASP A 356 21.54 -2.87 -88.09
N ASP A 357 20.20 -2.93 -88.13
CA ASP A 357 19.47 -3.45 -89.29
C ASP A 357 19.60 -2.51 -90.50
N GLU A 358 19.62 -1.20 -90.29
CA GLU A 358 19.96 -0.19 -91.31
C GLU A 358 21.43 -0.29 -91.75
N LYS A 359 22.38 -0.53 -90.85
CA LYS A 359 23.79 -0.77 -91.22
C LYS A 359 23.93 -2.04 -92.06
N LYS A 360 23.21 -3.11 -91.73
CA LYS A 360 23.18 -4.34 -92.53
C LYS A 360 22.52 -4.14 -93.89
N SER A 361 21.48 -3.31 -93.97
CA SER A 361 20.85 -2.96 -95.25
C SER A 361 21.77 -2.06 -96.09
N ARG A 362 22.46 -1.09 -95.48
CA ARG A 362 23.48 -0.26 -96.13
C ARG A 362 24.65 -1.10 -96.62
N THR A 363 25.20 -2.03 -95.84
CA THR A 363 26.28 -2.91 -96.31
C THR A 363 25.82 -3.86 -97.42
N ARG A 364 24.56 -4.30 -97.40
CA ARG A 364 23.97 -5.03 -98.53
C ARG A 364 23.88 -4.15 -99.80
N VAL A 365 23.41 -2.91 -99.67
CA VAL A 365 23.34 -1.94 -100.76
C VAL A 365 24.74 -1.52 -101.24
N GLU A 366 25.73 -1.42 -100.36
CA GLU A 366 27.14 -1.15 -100.71
C GLU A 366 27.81 -2.35 -101.38
N LEU A 367 27.48 -3.59 -101.01
CA LEU A 367 27.90 -4.77 -101.77
C LEU A 367 27.26 -4.79 -103.17
N GLU A 368 25.99 -4.39 -103.30
CA GLU A 368 25.32 -4.23 -104.59
C GLU A 368 25.91 -3.07 -105.42
N LEU A 369 26.28 -1.94 -104.79
CA LEU A 369 26.99 -0.82 -105.42
C LEU A 369 28.46 -1.15 -105.76
N GLY A 370 29.10 -2.01 -104.97
CA GLY A 370 30.46 -2.50 -105.19
C GLY A 370 30.58 -3.40 -106.42
N MET A 371 29.48 -4.00 -106.87
CA MET A 371 29.41 -4.70 -108.16
C MET A 371 29.21 -3.75 -109.36
N VAL A 372 28.94 -2.45 -109.13
CA VAL A 372 28.56 -1.49 -110.19
C VAL A 372 29.62 -0.41 -110.45
N ARG A 373 30.74 -0.33 -109.72
CA ARG A 373 31.69 0.79 -109.89
C ARG A 373 33.17 0.41 -110.02
N ASN A 374 33.52 -0.09 -111.20
CA ASN A 374 34.88 -0.04 -111.73
C ASN A 374 35.33 1.43 -111.96
N LYS A 375 36.46 1.81 -111.33
CA LYS A 375 37.42 2.89 -111.69
C LYS A 375 37.03 4.39 -111.49
N PRO A 376 38.02 5.29 -111.24
CA PRO A 376 38.15 5.97 -109.94
C PRO A 376 38.44 7.51 -110.00
N GLU A 377 38.70 8.07 -108.80
CA GLU A 377 39.40 9.33 -108.44
C GLU A 377 38.54 10.63 -108.37
N ILE A 378 38.12 11.06 -107.16
CA ILE A 378 38.79 11.85 -106.08
C ILE A 378 38.88 13.35 -106.37
N ALA A 379 38.11 14.14 -105.61
CA ALA A 379 38.41 15.53 -105.27
C ALA A 379 37.81 15.85 -103.89
N GLY A 380 38.50 15.39 -102.84
CA GLY A 380 38.12 15.55 -101.43
C GLY A 380 38.61 16.86 -100.81
N GLY A 381 37.66 17.61 -100.25
CA GLY A 381 37.91 18.83 -99.48
C GLY A 381 36.71 19.22 -98.61
N LYS A 382 35.50 18.94 -99.10
CA LYS A 382 34.25 19.11 -98.32
C LYS A 382 34.05 17.98 -97.31
N ASP A 383 34.30 16.74 -97.73
CA ASP A 383 34.18 15.55 -96.88
C ASP A 383 35.09 15.57 -95.64
N ARG A 384 36.22 16.29 -95.71
CA ARG A 384 37.17 16.39 -94.59
C ARG A 384 36.75 17.45 -93.56
N ILE A 385 36.04 18.49 -93.98
CA ILE A 385 35.43 19.48 -93.09
C ILE A 385 34.18 18.87 -92.45
N ASP A 386 33.36 18.18 -93.23
CA ASP A 386 32.17 17.48 -92.71
C ASP A 386 32.57 16.34 -91.75
N ALA A 387 33.69 15.65 -91.99
CA ALA A 387 34.24 14.65 -91.07
C ALA A 387 34.76 15.28 -89.76
N LEU A 388 35.52 16.39 -89.83
CA LEU A 388 36.00 17.08 -88.63
C LEU A 388 34.87 17.74 -87.84
N SER A 389 33.82 18.22 -88.50
CA SER A 389 32.61 18.71 -87.84
C SER A 389 31.81 17.57 -87.20
N ALA A 390 31.73 16.40 -87.84
CA ALA A 390 31.12 15.22 -87.23
C ALA A 390 31.91 14.71 -86.01
N GLU A 391 33.26 14.74 -86.07
CA GLU A 391 34.12 14.39 -84.95
C GLU A 391 34.00 15.40 -83.79
N LEU A 392 33.81 16.70 -84.09
CA LEU A 392 33.59 17.73 -83.06
C LEU A 392 32.22 17.59 -82.39
N GLU A 393 31.17 17.31 -83.17
CA GLU A 393 29.83 17.03 -82.61
C GLU A 393 29.83 15.74 -81.79
N GLU A 394 30.59 14.72 -82.20
CA GLU A 394 30.77 13.49 -81.41
C GLU A 394 31.55 13.76 -80.11
N ALA A 395 32.56 14.64 -80.14
CA ALA A 395 33.28 15.06 -78.95
C ALA A 395 32.40 15.88 -77.98
N HIS A 396 31.53 16.75 -78.48
CA HIS A 396 30.55 17.47 -77.66
C HIS A 396 29.49 16.54 -77.07
N ALA A 397 29.02 15.55 -77.84
CA ALA A 397 28.12 14.51 -77.33
C ALA A 397 28.79 13.70 -76.20
N ARG A 398 30.07 13.36 -76.33
CA ARG A 398 30.85 12.67 -75.28
C ARG A 398 31.00 13.53 -74.02
N ILE A 399 31.27 14.83 -74.16
CA ILE A 399 31.34 15.74 -73.00
C ILE A 399 29.98 15.82 -72.30
N ALA A 400 28.88 15.90 -73.04
CA ALA A 400 27.53 15.89 -72.46
C ALA A 400 27.24 14.58 -71.70
N THR A 401 27.67 13.42 -72.21
CA THR A 401 27.53 12.14 -71.49
C THR A 401 28.38 12.06 -70.22
N LEU A 402 29.60 12.61 -70.23
CA LEU A 402 30.46 12.65 -69.05
C LEU A 402 29.95 13.63 -67.98
N GLN A 403 29.35 14.75 -68.40
CA GLN A 403 28.66 15.67 -67.49
C GLN A 403 27.41 15.02 -66.86
N GLY A 404 26.67 14.22 -67.64
CA GLY A 404 25.57 13.38 -67.11
C GLY A 404 26.06 12.37 -66.07
N ALA A 405 27.14 11.65 -66.36
CA ALA A 405 27.72 10.69 -65.41
C ALA A 405 28.25 11.35 -64.13
N SER A 406 28.82 12.56 -64.23
CA SER A 406 29.27 13.34 -63.06
C SER A 406 28.10 13.80 -62.17
N ALA A 407 26.95 14.14 -62.77
CA ALA A 407 25.74 14.50 -62.03
C ALA A 407 25.10 13.27 -61.36
N GLU A 408 25.18 12.10 -61.99
CA GLU A 408 24.75 10.84 -61.38
C GLU A 408 25.65 10.46 -60.19
N LEU A 409 26.97 10.67 -60.30
CA LEU A 409 27.92 10.38 -59.22
C LEU A 409 27.71 11.28 -57.99
N SER A 410 27.41 12.56 -58.18
CA SER A 410 27.08 13.47 -57.06
C SER A 410 25.74 13.11 -56.42
N ALA A 411 24.75 12.66 -57.20
CA ALA A 411 23.48 12.16 -56.69
C ALA A 411 23.66 10.87 -55.87
N VAL A 412 24.57 9.98 -56.27
CA VAL A 412 24.91 8.76 -55.51
C VAL A 412 25.65 9.11 -54.22
N GLN A 413 26.58 10.08 -54.24
CA GLN A 413 27.26 10.56 -53.03
C GLN A 413 26.29 11.20 -52.03
N ALA A 414 25.32 12.00 -52.51
CA ALA A 414 24.27 12.56 -51.65
C ALA A 414 23.40 11.46 -51.02
N ARG A 415 23.10 10.38 -51.76
CA ARG A 415 22.37 9.23 -51.22
C ARG A 415 23.18 8.44 -50.18
N LEU A 416 24.49 8.31 -50.36
CA LEU A 416 25.36 7.64 -49.40
C LEU A 416 25.36 8.39 -48.06
N ALA A 417 25.48 9.72 -48.09
CA ALA A 417 25.41 10.55 -46.89
C ALA A 417 24.07 10.43 -46.15
N THR A 418 22.95 10.26 -46.88
CA THR A 418 21.64 10.02 -46.24
C THR A 418 21.53 8.62 -45.61
N LEU A 419 22.23 7.62 -46.15
CA LEU A 419 22.26 6.27 -45.58
C LEU A 419 23.16 6.20 -44.35
N GLU A 420 24.26 6.94 -44.33
CA GLU A 420 25.12 7.09 -43.15
C GLU A 420 24.35 7.75 -41.99
N GLY A 421 23.59 8.82 -42.25
CA GLY A 421 22.71 9.41 -41.23
C GLY A 421 21.64 8.46 -40.69
N ALA A 422 21.08 7.59 -41.55
CA ALA A 422 20.12 6.57 -41.10
C ALA A 422 20.75 5.46 -40.24
N ALA A 423 22.05 5.17 -40.43
CA ALA A 423 22.79 4.22 -39.60
C ALA A 423 23.07 4.81 -38.20
N ASP A 424 23.38 6.10 -38.11
CA ASP A 424 23.54 6.81 -36.84
C ASP A 424 22.21 6.88 -36.06
N ASP A 425 21.10 7.11 -36.75
CA ASP A 425 19.75 7.07 -36.15
C ASP A 425 19.39 5.68 -35.61
N LEU A 426 19.81 4.61 -36.29
CA LEU A 426 19.61 3.23 -35.83
C LEU A 426 20.45 2.92 -34.58
N ALA A 427 21.70 3.41 -34.51
CA ALA A 427 22.55 3.25 -33.34
C ALA A 427 22.00 4.02 -32.12
N ALA A 428 21.40 5.19 -32.34
CA ALA A 428 20.71 5.95 -31.30
C ALA A 428 19.44 5.22 -30.81
N ALA A 429 18.68 4.60 -31.72
CA ALA A 429 17.51 3.79 -31.35
C ALA A 429 17.89 2.53 -30.55
N GLN A 430 19.01 1.88 -30.88
CA GLN A 430 19.53 0.73 -30.14
C GLN A 430 19.98 1.12 -28.72
N SER A 431 20.61 2.27 -28.56
CA SER A 431 20.97 2.80 -27.24
C SER A 431 19.74 3.07 -26.35
N ARG A 432 18.68 3.65 -26.93
CA ARG A 432 17.41 3.88 -26.22
C ARG A 432 16.69 2.59 -25.83
N LEU A 433 16.78 1.55 -26.66
CA LEU A 433 16.23 0.23 -26.31
C LEU A 433 16.95 -0.39 -25.11
N ALA A 434 18.28 -0.27 -25.06
CA ALA A 434 19.08 -0.74 -23.92
C ALA A 434 18.76 0.02 -22.62
N GLU A 435 18.47 1.32 -22.69
CA GLU A 435 18.00 2.11 -21.55
C GLU A 435 16.62 1.65 -21.06
N LEU A 436 15.67 1.41 -21.97
CA LEU A 436 14.34 0.89 -21.63
C LEU A 436 14.39 -0.51 -21.00
N GLU A 437 15.27 -1.38 -21.48
CA GLU A 437 15.53 -2.68 -20.85
C GLU A 437 16.13 -2.52 -19.44
N GLY A 438 16.98 -1.51 -19.22
CA GLY A 438 17.49 -1.15 -17.90
C GLY A 438 16.36 -0.79 -16.92
N VAL A 439 15.46 0.11 -17.34
CA VAL A 439 14.29 0.52 -16.55
C VAL A 439 13.35 -0.67 -16.26
N SER A 440 13.15 -1.56 -17.23
CA SER A 440 12.34 -2.77 -17.03
C SER A 440 12.93 -3.72 -15.96
N ARG A 441 14.27 -3.85 -15.90
CA ARG A 441 14.94 -4.64 -14.86
C ARG A 441 14.81 -3.98 -13.48
N GLU A 442 14.86 -2.65 -13.41
CA GLU A 442 14.66 -1.90 -12.17
C GLU A 442 13.22 -2.04 -11.65
N PHE A 443 12.22 -2.02 -12.52
CA PHE A 443 10.83 -2.30 -12.15
C PHE A 443 10.61 -3.72 -11.63
N ALA A 444 11.27 -4.72 -12.25
CA ALA A 444 11.23 -6.10 -11.78
C ALA A 444 11.88 -6.23 -10.37
N ALA A 445 13.00 -5.55 -10.15
CA ALA A 445 13.66 -5.49 -8.84
C ALA A 445 12.82 -4.74 -7.80
N ALA A 446 12.12 -3.68 -8.18
CA ALA A 446 11.20 -2.95 -7.28
C ALA A 446 10.00 -3.83 -6.87
N ARG A 447 9.43 -4.61 -7.80
CA ARG A 447 8.37 -5.59 -7.50
C ARG A 447 8.84 -6.68 -6.54
N ALA A 448 10.04 -7.22 -6.73
CA ALA A 448 10.63 -8.21 -5.82
C ALA A 448 10.90 -7.65 -4.41
N ARG A 449 11.12 -6.33 -4.29
CA ARG A 449 11.25 -5.67 -2.98
C ARG A 449 9.91 -5.47 -2.29
N ILE A 450 8.84 -5.17 -3.03
CA ILE A 450 7.49 -5.05 -2.49
C ILE A 450 7.05 -6.39 -1.88
N THR A 451 7.28 -7.50 -2.58
CA THR A 451 6.95 -8.83 -2.06
C THR A 451 7.78 -9.21 -0.82
N SER A 452 9.05 -8.79 -0.75
CA SER A 452 9.87 -8.95 0.47
C SER A 452 9.39 -8.09 1.65
N LEU A 453 8.84 -6.89 1.40
CA LEU A 453 8.28 -6.04 2.45
C LEU A 453 6.96 -6.62 2.97
N GLU A 454 6.13 -7.16 2.09
CA GLU A 454 4.90 -7.86 2.45
C GLU A 454 5.18 -9.08 3.33
N SER A 455 6.26 -9.85 3.07
CA SER A 455 6.64 -10.97 3.93
C SER A 455 7.07 -10.50 5.33
N THR A 456 7.83 -9.41 5.44
CA THR A 456 8.19 -8.82 6.74
C THR A 456 6.98 -8.28 7.51
N GLY A 457 5.95 -7.78 6.81
CA GLY A 457 4.67 -7.40 7.40
C GLY A 457 3.92 -8.60 7.99
N GLY A 458 3.97 -9.76 7.32
CA GLY A 458 3.44 -11.02 7.84
C GLY A 458 4.16 -11.50 9.10
N GLU A 459 5.49 -11.40 9.15
CA GLU A 459 6.29 -11.73 10.33
C GLU A 459 5.98 -10.80 11.53
N LEU A 460 5.75 -9.51 11.26
CA LEU A 460 5.42 -8.52 12.30
C LEU A 460 3.99 -8.72 12.85
N ALA A 461 3.05 -9.14 12.00
CA ALA A 461 1.72 -9.57 12.43
C ALA A 461 1.77 -10.84 13.30
N ALA A 462 2.60 -11.83 12.93
CA ALA A 462 2.82 -13.03 13.74
C ALA A 462 3.50 -12.70 15.09
N ALA A 463 4.44 -11.75 15.13
CA ALA A 463 5.05 -11.28 16.37
C ALA A 463 4.04 -10.58 17.29
N ARG A 464 3.12 -9.77 16.75
CA ARG A 464 2.03 -9.14 17.52
C ARG A 464 1.04 -10.16 18.10
N ALA A 465 0.73 -11.23 17.36
CA ALA A 465 -0.10 -12.34 17.86
C ALA A 465 0.59 -13.11 19.01
N ARG A 466 1.93 -13.20 18.99
CA ARG A 466 2.70 -13.82 20.09
C ARG A 466 2.76 -12.92 21.33
N ILE A 467 2.86 -11.61 21.17
CA ILE A 467 2.82 -10.65 22.29
C ILE A 467 1.48 -10.71 23.03
N THR A 468 0.38 -10.73 22.29
CA THR A 468 -0.97 -10.88 22.87
C THR A 468 -1.15 -12.23 23.58
N SER A 469 -0.57 -13.32 23.06
CA SER A 469 -0.52 -14.60 23.77
C SER A 469 0.28 -14.51 25.08
N LEU A 470 1.41 -13.80 25.10
CA LEU A 470 2.23 -13.62 26.31
C LEU A 470 1.56 -12.74 27.36
N GLU A 471 0.83 -11.71 26.93
CA GLU A 471 0.04 -10.86 27.84
C GLU A 471 -1.05 -11.67 28.56
N SER A 472 -1.66 -12.65 27.88
CA SER A 472 -2.61 -13.58 28.51
C SER A 472 -1.94 -14.46 29.59
N THR A 473 -0.74 -14.98 29.32
CA THR A 473 0.02 -15.77 30.32
C THR A 473 0.50 -14.92 31.50
N GLY A 474 0.71 -13.61 31.30
CA GLY A 474 1.01 -12.66 32.38
C GLY A 474 -0.15 -12.49 33.38
N GLY A 475 -1.39 -12.57 32.91
CA GLY A 475 -2.59 -12.58 33.76
C GLY A 475 -2.69 -13.85 34.63
N GLU A 476 -2.38 -15.00 34.05
CA GLU A 476 -2.34 -16.29 34.79
C GLU A 476 -1.26 -16.29 35.88
N LEU A 477 -0.14 -15.63 35.62
CA LEU A 477 0.99 -15.47 36.55
C LEU A 477 0.66 -14.56 37.74
N ALA A 478 -0.10 -13.49 37.50
CA ALA A 478 -0.62 -12.63 38.56
C ALA A 478 -1.62 -13.37 39.46
N ALA A 479 -2.51 -14.18 38.87
CA ALA A 479 -3.43 -15.04 39.60
C ALA A 479 -2.69 -16.12 40.42
N ALA A 480 -1.61 -16.69 39.89
CA ALA A 480 -0.77 -17.64 40.62
C ALA A 480 -0.09 -17.00 41.86
N ARG A 481 0.41 -15.75 41.74
CA ARG A 481 1.00 -15.01 42.86
C ARG A 481 -0.01 -14.69 43.97
N ALA A 482 -1.24 -14.32 43.60
CA ALA A 482 -2.31 -14.09 44.58
C ALA A 482 -2.67 -15.38 45.36
N ARG A 483 -2.68 -16.54 44.68
CA ARG A 483 -2.86 -17.85 45.33
C ARG A 483 -1.71 -18.19 46.28
N ILE A 484 -0.46 -17.85 45.94
CA ILE A 484 0.69 -18.08 46.83
C ILE A 484 0.55 -17.29 48.14
N ALA A 485 0.13 -16.02 48.09
CA ALA A 485 -0.06 -15.17 49.26
C ALA A 485 -1.19 -15.65 50.18
N ALA A 486 -2.32 -16.11 49.61
CA ALA A 486 -3.43 -16.68 50.37
C ALA A 486 -3.01 -17.92 51.20
N LEU A 487 -2.00 -18.64 50.74
CA LEU A 487 -1.52 -19.89 51.35
C LEU A 487 -0.44 -19.71 52.42
N GLU A 488 0.28 -18.59 52.39
CA GLU A 488 1.11 -18.20 53.52
C GLU A 488 0.25 -17.92 54.77
N SER A 489 -0.98 -17.43 54.56
CA SER A 489 -1.99 -17.27 55.62
C SER A 489 -2.47 -18.61 56.18
N THR A 490 -2.80 -19.59 55.34
CA THR A 490 -3.28 -20.91 55.80
C THR A 490 -2.18 -21.74 56.50
N SER A 491 -0.92 -21.55 56.11
CA SER A 491 0.26 -22.09 56.83
C SER A 491 0.33 -21.55 58.27
N GLY A 492 0.08 -20.26 58.46
CA GLY A 492 -0.02 -19.63 59.79
C GLY A 492 -1.11 -20.28 60.66
N GLU A 493 -2.28 -20.54 60.09
CA GLU A 493 -3.38 -21.20 60.78
C GLU A 493 -3.07 -22.65 61.19
N LEU A 494 -2.34 -23.41 60.35
CA LEU A 494 -1.90 -24.77 60.66
C LEU A 494 -0.92 -24.81 61.84
N THR A 495 0.01 -23.86 61.91
CA THR A 495 0.97 -23.77 63.04
C THR A 495 0.24 -23.46 64.35
N ALA A 496 -0.76 -22.58 64.32
CA ALA A 496 -1.61 -22.29 65.47
C ALA A 496 -2.46 -23.50 65.90
N ALA A 497 -2.95 -24.30 64.94
CA ALA A 497 -3.69 -25.53 65.23
C ALA A 497 -2.81 -26.62 65.87
N ARG A 498 -1.57 -26.81 65.39
CA ARG A 498 -0.59 -27.74 65.98
C ARG A 498 -0.24 -27.37 67.42
N ALA A 499 -0.06 -26.08 67.70
CA ALA A 499 0.19 -25.59 69.07
C ALA A 499 -0.98 -25.89 70.03
N ARG A 500 -2.22 -25.80 69.55
CA ARG A 500 -3.42 -26.15 70.34
C ARG A 500 -3.51 -27.65 70.64
N ILE A 501 -3.16 -28.52 69.70
CA ILE A 501 -3.16 -29.98 69.93
C ILE A 501 -2.12 -30.36 70.98
N ALA A 502 -0.89 -29.83 70.89
CA ALA A 502 0.15 -30.08 71.88
C ALA A 502 -0.28 -29.66 73.30
N ALA A 503 -1.00 -28.54 73.44
CA ALA A 503 -1.56 -28.10 74.72
C ALA A 503 -2.65 -29.06 75.24
N LEU A 504 -3.53 -29.56 74.37
CA LEU A 504 -4.57 -30.53 74.74
C LEU A 504 -3.99 -31.89 75.15
N GLU A 505 -2.95 -32.36 74.46
CA GLU A 505 -2.27 -33.63 74.80
C GLU A 505 -1.65 -33.57 76.20
N ALA A 506 -0.96 -32.48 76.53
CA ALA A 506 -0.41 -32.25 77.87
C ALA A 506 -1.49 -32.29 78.97
N THR A 507 -2.64 -31.64 78.75
CA THR A 507 -3.76 -31.70 79.71
C THR A 507 -4.35 -33.10 79.85
N SER A 508 -4.34 -33.91 78.78
CA SER A 508 -4.83 -35.29 78.84
C SER A 508 -3.90 -36.20 79.66
N GLU A 509 -2.58 -36.01 79.53
CA GLU A 509 -1.57 -36.75 80.30
C GLU A 509 -1.65 -36.44 81.80
N GLU A 510 -1.89 -35.17 82.16
CA GLU A 510 -2.13 -34.75 83.54
C GLU A 510 -3.37 -35.42 84.16
N ILE A 511 -4.45 -35.57 83.38
CA ILE A 511 -5.67 -36.27 83.82
C ILE A 511 -5.43 -37.78 84.01
N VAL A 512 -4.64 -38.41 83.14
CA VAL A 512 -4.26 -39.83 83.27
C VAL A 512 -3.40 -40.05 84.52
N ALA A 513 -2.42 -39.18 84.77
CA ALA A 513 -1.57 -39.23 85.96
C ALA A 513 -2.38 -39.00 87.25
N ALA A 514 -3.35 -38.08 87.24
CA ALA A 514 -4.25 -37.85 88.37
C ALA A 514 -5.12 -39.09 88.68
N ARG A 515 -5.59 -39.81 87.65
CA ARG A 515 -6.33 -41.07 87.83
C ARG A 515 -5.47 -42.19 88.42
N ALA A 516 -4.22 -42.31 87.99
CA ALA A 516 -3.29 -43.30 88.56
C ALA A 516 -3.12 -43.06 90.08
N ARG A 517 -2.92 -41.80 90.49
CA ARG A 517 -2.87 -41.40 91.92
C ARG A 517 -4.17 -41.69 92.66
N ILE A 518 -5.34 -41.40 92.08
CA ILE A 518 -6.64 -41.70 92.70
C ILE A 518 -6.81 -43.22 92.86
N SER A 519 -6.40 -44.02 91.88
CA SER A 519 -6.48 -45.48 91.96
C SER A 519 -5.59 -46.03 93.08
N GLU A 520 -4.38 -45.48 93.24
CA GLU A 520 -3.45 -45.87 94.29
C GLU A 520 -3.92 -45.42 95.68
N LEU A 521 -4.49 -44.21 95.80
CA LEU A 521 -5.14 -43.76 97.03
C LEU A 521 -6.37 -44.62 97.37
N SER A 522 -7.12 -45.07 96.37
CA SER A 522 -8.29 -45.92 96.59
C SER A 522 -7.92 -47.34 97.05
N THR A 523 -6.84 -47.92 96.54
CA THR A 523 -6.33 -49.23 96.99
C THR A 523 -5.70 -49.13 98.39
N GLN A 524 -5.01 -48.02 98.68
CA GLN A 524 -4.52 -47.71 100.03
C GLN A 524 -5.69 -47.52 101.03
N LEU A 525 -6.80 -46.91 100.62
CA LEU A 525 -7.99 -46.71 101.45
C LEU A 525 -8.80 -48.01 101.66
N ALA A 526 -8.90 -48.87 100.63
CA ALA A 526 -9.52 -50.19 100.72
C ALA A 526 -8.74 -51.13 101.66
N ALA A 527 -7.41 -51.00 101.71
CA ALA A 527 -6.57 -51.68 102.69
C ALA A 527 -6.72 -51.11 104.12
N ALA A 528 -7.16 -49.85 104.25
CA ALA A 528 -7.17 -49.12 105.51
C ALA A 528 -8.47 -49.23 106.32
N ASN A 529 -9.59 -49.80 105.83
CA ASN A 529 -10.84 -49.71 106.61
C ASN A 529 -11.70 -50.97 106.78
N ARG A 530 -11.88 -51.33 108.06
CA ARG A 530 -13.11 -51.94 108.59
C ARG A 530 -13.90 -50.85 109.31
N SER A 531 -15.06 -50.48 108.73
CA SER A 531 -16.23 -49.81 109.35
C SER A 531 -16.05 -48.40 109.96
N ASP A 532 -16.25 -47.35 109.14
CA ASP A 532 -16.54 -45.96 109.61
C ASP A 532 -17.47 -45.22 108.61
N PRO A 533 -18.66 -44.71 109.00
CA PRO A 533 -19.67 -44.14 108.08
C PRO A 533 -19.29 -42.81 107.40
N GLN A 534 -18.36 -42.02 107.95
CA GLN A 534 -17.88 -40.80 107.27
C GLN A 534 -17.06 -41.12 106.01
N LEU A 535 -16.47 -42.31 105.94
CA LEU A 535 -15.71 -42.76 104.78
C LEU A 535 -16.60 -43.23 103.62
N MET A 536 -17.85 -43.64 103.87
CA MET A 536 -18.82 -43.95 102.81
C MET A 536 -19.27 -42.70 102.05
N LEU A 537 -19.56 -41.60 102.76
CA LEU A 537 -19.92 -40.32 102.12
C LEU A 537 -18.76 -39.77 101.26
N ARG A 538 -17.52 -39.88 101.74
CA ARG A 538 -16.35 -39.51 100.95
C ARG A 538 -16.11 -40.43 99.74
N LEU A 539 -16.51 -41.70 99.83
CA LEU A 539 -16.44 -42.62 98.69
C LEU A 539 -17.46 -42.23 97.61
N GLU A 540 -18.71 -41.91 98.00
CA GLU A 540 -19.73 -41.40 97.07
C GLU A 540 -19.32 -40.07 96.43
N GLU A 541 -18.73 -39.14 97.21
CA GLU A 541 -18.17 -37.90 96.66
C GLU A 541 -17.04 -38.18 95.65
N LEU A 542 -16.12 -39.10 95.95
CA LEU A 542 -15.04 -39.49 95.05
C LEU A 542 -15.56 -40.19 93.79
N GLU A 543 -16.57 -41.07 93.91
CA GLU A 543 -17.20 -41.73 92.76
C GLU A 543 -17.91 -40.72 91.84
N SER A 544 -18.58 -39.73 92.43
CA SER A 544 -19.20 -38.63 91.67
C SER A 544 -18.14 -37.80 90.92
N ALA A 545 -17.01 -37.49 91.57
CA ALA A 545 -15.89 -36.77 90.97
C ALA A 545 -15.22 -37.58 89.85
N VAL A 546 -15.06 -38.90 90.01
CA VAL A 546 -14.55 -39.80 88.96
C VAL A 546 -15.51 -39.86 87.77
N SER A 547 -16.83 -39.88 88.01
CA SER A 547 -17.81 -39.86 86.94
C SER A 547 -17.78 -38.54 86.15
N ALA A 548 -17.58 -37.40 86.83
CA ALA A 548 -17.39 -36.10 86.20
C ALA A 548 -16.08 -36.04 85.39
N ALA A 549 -14.97 -36.53 85.96
CA ALA A 549 -13.68 -36.63 85.27
C ALA A 549 -13.70 -37.62 84.09
N LYS A 550 -14.60 -38.62 84.08
CA LYS A 550 -14.84 -39.49 82.92
C LYS A 550 -15.54 -38.75 81.78
N ARG A 551 -16.55 -37.93 82.10
CA ARG A 551 -17.27 -37.12 81.10
C ARG A 551 -16.36 -36.06 80.48
N GLU A 552 -15.55 -35.38 81.29
CA GLU A 552 -14.56 -34.42 80.76
C GLU A 552 -13.51 -35.10 79.88
N LEU A 553 -12.99 -36.29 80.26
CA LEU A 553 -12.06 -37.01 79.40
C LEU A 553 -12.69 -37.41 78.07
N THR A 554 -13.94 -37.88 78.06
CA THR A 554 -14.64 -38.19 76.80
C THR A 554 -14.84 -36.95 75.93
N ARG A 555 -15.15 -35.80 76.55
CA ARG A 555 -15.28 -34.51 75.85
C ARG A 555 -13.96 -34.08 75.23
N VAL A 556 -12.88 -34.07 76.02
CA VAL A 556 -11.53 -33.70 75.56
C VAL A 556 -11.01 -34.67 74.49
N SER A 557 -11.29 -35.98 74.61
CA SER A 557 -10.91 -36.95 73.58
C SER A 557 -11.65 -36.73 72.26
N GLY A 558 -12.95 -36.39 72.31
CA GLY A 558 -13.73 -36.06 71.11
C GLY A 558 -13.26 -34.76 70.46
N GLU A 559 -12.91 -33.75 71.27
CA GLU A 559 -12.31 -32.50 70.78
C GLU A 559 -10.95 -32.75 70.11
N ARG A 560 -10.11 -33.59 70.72
CA ARG A 560 -8.82 -34.00 70.14
C ARG A 560 -9.01 -34.71 68.80
N ASP A 561 -9.89 -35.70 68.72
CA ASP A 561 -10.08 -36.48 67.49
C ASP A 561 -10.66 -35.61 66.36
N ALA A 562 -11.59 -34.70 66.68
CA ALA A 562 -12.10 -33.72 65.72
C ALA A 562 -11.01 -32.73 65.25
N THR A 563 -10.12 -32.28 66.14
CA THR A 563 -8.99 -31.42 65.74
C THR A 563 -7.98 -32.18 64.87
N ARG A 564 -7.77 -33.46 65.14
CA ARG A 564 -6.87 -34.33 64.36
C ARG A 564 -7.38 -34.53 62.93
N SER A 565 -8.66 -34.87 62.76
CA SER A 565 -9.25 -35.01 61.41
C SER A 565 -9.20 -33.72 60.61
N ARG A 566 -9.47 -32.56 61.25
CA ARG A 566 -9.31 -31.25 60.60
C ARG A 566 -7.87 -30.98 60.17
N LEU A 567 -6.88 -31.45 60.94
CA LEU A 567 -5.47 -31.28 60.61
C LEU A 567 -5.06 -32.16 59.42
N GLU A 568 -5.55 -33.40 59.36
CA GLU A 568 -5.36 -34.31 58.22
C GLU A 568 -6.00 -33.77 56.93
N ASP A 569 -7.18 -33.14 57.04
CA ASP A 569 -7.84 -32.47 55.91
C ASP A 569 -7.02 -31.26 55.41
N LEU A 570 -6.50 -30.44 56.33
CA LEU A 570 -5.65 -29.29 56.00
C LEU A 570 -4.31 -29.73 55.38
N GLU A 571 -3.70 -30.81 55.87
CA GLU A 571 -2.46 -31.36 55.31
C GLU A 571 -2.67 -31.89 53.89
N ARG A 572 -3.79 -32.59 53.63
CA ARG A 572 -4.18 -33.00 52.27
C ARG A 572 -4.43 -31.81 51.34
N GLY A 573 -5.04 -30.74 51.84
CA GLY A 573 -5.20 -29.48 51.09
C GLY A 573 -3.86 -28.88 50.69
N LEU A 574 -2.95 -28.73 51.64
CA LEU A 574 -1.59 -28.20 51.44
C LEU A 574 -0.78 -29.02 50.43
N GLU A 575 -0.89 -30.35 50.46
CA GLU A 575 -0.19 -31.24 49.53
C GLU A 575 -0.69 -31.05 48.08
N ASN A 576 -2.01 -30.96 47.89
CA ASN A 576 -2.61 -30.72 46.59
C ASN A 576 -2.23 -29.34 46.03
N GLU A 577 -2.17 -28.32 46.88
CA GLU A 577 -1.77 -26.98 46.49
C GLU A 577 -0.25 -26.86 46.24
N ARG A 578 0.59 -27.62 46.94
CA ARG A 578 2.03 -27.74 46.63
C ARG A 578 2.25 -28.32 45.24
N ARG A 579 1.52 -29.37 44.86
CA ARG A 579 1.56 -29.90 43.48
C ARG A 579 1.07 -28.86 42.47
N GLY A 580 0.01 -28.13 42.82
CA GLY A 580 -0.47 -26.99 42.00
C GLY A 580 0.60 -25.91 41.80
N ARG A 581 1.34 -25.55 42.86
CA ARG A 581 2.47 -24.60 42.78
C ARG A 581 3.62 -25.11 41.92
N GLN A 582 3.97 -26.38 42.03
CA GLN A 582 5.04 -26.96 41.21
C GLN A 582 4.68 -26.91 39.73
N SER A 583 3.44 -27.31 39.38
CA SER A 583 2.96 -27.20 38.00
C SER A 583 2.91 -25.74 37.51
N ALA A 584 2.47 -24.80 38.34
CA ALA A 584 2.49 -23.38 37.97
C ALA A 584 3.92 -22.82 37.83
N ALA A 585 4.87 -23.26 38.65
CA ALA A 585 6.27 -22.85 38.55
C ALA A 585 6.95 -23.38 37.28
N GLU A 586 6.62 -24.61 36.87
CA GLU A 586 7.06 -25.19 35.60
C GLU A 586 6.50 -24.42 34.40
N GLN A 587 5.22 -24.04 34.44
CA GLN A 587 4.61 -23.17 33.42
C GLN A 587 5.29 -21.80 33.34
N LEU A 588 5.63 -21.23 34.50
CA LEU A 588 6.34 -19.95 34.59
C LEU A 588 7.73 -20.01 33.95
N ALA A 589 8.49 -21.07 34.24
CA ALA A 589 9.80 -21.30 33.66
C ALA A 589 9.73 -21.47 32.13
N ALA A 590 8.70 -22.16 31.62
CA ALA A 590 8.48 -22.31 30.18
C ALA A 590 8.16 -20.97 29.50
N VAL A 591 7.36 -20.11 30.14
CA VAL A 591 7.06 -18.76 29.63
C VAL A 591 8.31 -17.87 29.63
N ASP A 592 9.13 -17.93 30.68
CA ASP A 592 10.38 -17.19 30.74
C ASP A 592 11.37 -17.65 29.64
N GLU A 593 11.44 -18.95 29.37
CA GLU A 593 12.24 -19.49 28.27
C GLU A 593 11.75 -18.97 26.90
N GLN A 594 10.45 -19.03 26.63
CA GLN A 594 9.83 -18.47 25.43
C GLN A 594 10.09 -16.96 25.29
N ARG A 595 10.05 -16.22 26.39
CA ARG A 595 10.36 -14.78 26.42
C ARG A 595 11.82 -14.52 26.04
N THR A 596 12.76 -15.32 26.55
CA THR A 596 14.18 -15.16 26.18
C THR A 596 14.42 -15.46 24.70
N GLU A 597 13.72 -16.44 24.13
CA GLU A 597 13.80 -16.78 22.71
C GLU A 597 13.22 -15.66 21.83
N LEU A 598 12.10 -15.08 22.23
CA LEU A 598 11.52 -13.93 21.54
C LEU A 598 12.44 -12.71 21.61
N LEU A 599 13.08 -12.43 22.73
CA LEU A 599 14.05 -11.34 22.83
C LEU A 599 15.27 -11.56 21.92
N ARG A 600 15.74 -12.80 21.76
CA ARG A 600 16.80 -13.14 20.79
C ARG A 600 16.33 -12.87 19.35
N SER A 601 15.15 -13.37 18.98
CA SER A 601 14.58 -13.15 17.65
C SER A 601 14.38 -11.67 17.32
N ARG A 602 13.97 -10.85 18.31
CA ARG A 602 13.82 -9.39 18.16
C ARG A 602 15.16 -8.72 17.90
N ARG A 603 16.21 -9.10 18.65
CA ARG A 603 17.57 -8.56 18.46
C ARG A 603 18.10 -8.91 17.06
N ASP A 604 17.87 -10.13 16.59
CA ASP A 604 18.27 -10.53 15.24
C ASP A 604 17.54 -9.72 14.14
N LEU A 605 16.25 -9.46 14.34
CA LEU A 605 15.46 -8.60 13.44
C LEU A 605 15.94 -7.14 13.47
N GLU A 606 16.23 -6.58 14.64
CA GLU A 606 16.80 -5.23 14.80
C GLU A 606 18.16 -5.11 14.09
N GLU A 607 19.01 -6.13 14.17
CA GLU A 607 20.28 -6.17 13.44
C GLU A 607 20.08 -6.25 11.93
N ARG A 608 19.14 -7.07 11.45
CA ARG A 608 18.80 -7.17 10.01
C ARG A 608 18.26 -5.84 9.48
N PHE A 609 17.38 -5.17 10.23
CA PHE A 609 16.87 -3.86 9.87
C PHE A 609 17.99 -2.82 9.81
N SER A 610 18.87 -2.80 10.82
CA SER A 610 20.03 -1.90 10.85
C SER A 610 20.99 -2.13 9.68
N ARG A 611 21.16 -3.39 9.22
CA ARG A 611 21.95 -3.70 8.03
C ARG A 611 21.25 -3.19 6.76
N ALA A 612 19.95 -3.44 6.62
CA ALA A 612 19.16 -2.97 5.49
C ALA A 612 19.16 -1.43 5.37
N ASP A 613 19.08 -0.70 6.48
CA ASP A 613 19.15 0.77 6.49
C ASP A 613 20.51 1.29 6.05
N ARG A 614 21.62 0.65 6.49
CA ARG A 614 22.97 1.01 6.01
C ARG A 614 23.10 0.75 4.50
N ASP A 615 22.57 -0.36 4.01
CA ASP A 615 22.56 -0.67 2.58
C ASP A 615 21.68 0.30 1.77
N ARG A 616 20.59 0.78 2.35
CA ARG A 616 19.77 1.83 1.74
C ARG A 616 20.52 3.15 1.65
N GLN A 617 21.15 3.58 2.74
CA GLN A 617 21.94 4.82 2.77
C GLN A 617 23.12 4.78 1.79
N THR A 618 23.80 3.63 1.66
CA THR A 618 24.90 3.49 0.68
C THR A 618 24.39 3.59 -0.75
N ARG A 619 23.22 2.99 -1.06
CA ARG A 619 22.59 3.13 -2.39
C ARG A 619 22.12 4.55 -2.67
N GLU A 620 21.54 5.24 -1.70
CA GLU A 620 21.14 6.64 -1.84
C GLU A 620 22.36 7.54 -2.11
N ARG A 621 23.47 7.34 -1.42
CA ARG A 621 24.74 8.05 -1.71
C ARG A 621 25.29 7.72 -3.10
N GLN A 622 25.16 6.47 -3.55
CA GLN A 622 25.57 6.10 -4.92
C GLN A 622 24.66 6.72 -5.98
N ALA A 623 23.35 6.80 -5.72
CA ALA A 623 22.40 7.45 -6.61
C ALA A 623 22.67 8.96 -6.71
N SER A 624 22.86 9.64 -5.57
CA SER A 624 23.18 11.07 -5.56
C SER A 624 24.51 11.36 -6.28
N ALA A 625 25.54 10.53 -6.06
CA ALA A 625 26.81 10.67 -6.77
C ALA A 625 26.68 10.45 -8.29
N ARG A 626 25.78 9.55 -8.73
CA ARG A 626 25.48 9.34 -10.16
C ARG A 626 24.72 10.53 -10.75
N GLU A 627 23.76 11.10 -10.02
CA GLU A 627 23.05 12.31 -10.44
C GLU A 627 24.01 13.51 -10.58
N GLU A 628 24.92 13.69 -9.63
CA GLU A 628 25.98 14.71 -9.71
C GLU A 628 26.90 14.48 -10.92
N ALA A 629 27.26 13.23 -11.23
CA ALA A 629 28.06 12.91 -12.41
C ALA A 629 27.31 13.18 -13.73
N LEU A 630 26.04 12.81 -13.81
CA LEU A 630 25.21 13.05 -15.00
C LEU A 630 24.95 14.55 -15.21
N THR A 631 24.72 15.31 -14.15
CA THR A 631 24.56 16.78 -14.25
C THR A 631 25.85 17.45 -14.72
N ALA A 632 27.01 17.01 -14.23
CA ALA A 632 28.31 17.47 -14.75
C ALA A 632 28.49 17.12 -16.24
N GLN A 633 28.10 15.91 -16.67
CA GLN A 633 28.19 15.50 -18.07
C GLN A 633 27.25 16.30 -18.98
N ILE A 634 26.03 16.59 -18.54
CA ILE A 634 25.08 17.45 -19.26
C ILE A 634 25.65 18.87 -19.40
N ALA A 635 26.30 19.41 -18.36
CA ALA A 635 26.94 20.72 -18.43
C ALA A 635 28.09 20.74 -19.46
N ASP A 636 28.91 19.69 -19.51
CA ASP A 636 30.00 19.59 -20.50
C ASP A 636 29.46 19.43 -21.93
N LEU A 637 28.44 18.60 -22.15
CA LEU A 637 27.79 18.47 -23.45
C LEU A 637 27.15 19.80 -23.89
N SER A 638 26.55 20.54 -22.97
CA SER A 638 25.98 21.86 -23.26
C SER A 638 27.05 22.84 -23.72
N ARG A 639 28.22 22.88 -23.05
CA ARG A 639 29.36 23.69 -23.53
C ARG A 639 29.85 23.26 -24.91
N GLN A 640 29.89 21.96 -25.20
CA GLN A 640 30.28 21.47 -26.53
C GLN A 640 29.28 21.92 -27.60
N VAL A 641 27.98 21.87 -27.31
CA VAL A 641 26.94 22.36 -28.22
C VAL A 641 27.08 23.88 -28.45
N GLU A 642 27.36 24.66 -27.41
CA GLU A 642 27.62 26.10 -27.55
C GLU A 642 28.83 26.36 -28.46
N VAL A 643 29.94 25.65 -28.26
CA VAL A 643 31.14 25.77 -29.11
C VAL A 643 30.83 25.41 -30.57
N LEU A 644 30.13 24.31 -30.80
CA LEU A 644 29.74 23.88 -32.15
C LEU A 644 28.75 24.86 -32.81
N SER A 645 27.85 25.46 -32.04
CA SER A 645 26.94 26.50 -32.54
C SER A 645 27.69 27.76 -32.96
N ALA A 646 28.66 28.21 -32.15
CA ALA A 646 29.50 29.36 -32.48
C ALA A 646 30.36 29.10 -33.73
N GLN A 647 30.87 27.87 -33.90
CA GLN A 647 31.58 27.46 -35.13
C GLN A 647 30.66 27.49 -36.36
N ARG A 648 29.42 27.00 -36.23
CA ARG A 648 28.42 27.05 -37.30
C ARG A 648 28.09 28.49 -37.70
N ASP A 649 27.89 29.38 -36.73
CA ASP A 649 27.57 30.78 -37.00
C ASP A 649 28.75 31.52 -37.63
N ALA A 650 29.98 31.18 -37.23
CA ALA A 650 31.19 31.69 -37.88
C ALA A 650 31.28 31.23 -39.34
N LEU A 651 31.03 29.94 -39.62
CA LEU A 651 31.01 29.40 -40.98
C LEU A 651 29.92 30.05 -41.84
N SER A 652 28.70 30.17 -41.30
CA SER A 652 27.59 30.83 -42.00
C SER A 652 27.90 32.30 -42.33
N ASN A 653 28.54 33.02 -41.41
CA ASN A 653 29.00 34.39 -41.66
C ASN A 653 30.08 34.45 -42.75
N THR A 654 30.98 33.46 -42.81
CA THR A 654 31.97 33.40 -43.90
C THR A 654 31.31 33.08 -45.24
N GLU A 655 30.34 32.16 -45.28
CA GLU A 655 29.57 31.85 -46.49
C GLU A 655 28.79 33.06 -46.99
N SER A 656 28.13 33.80 -46.09
CA SER A 656 27.42 35.04 -46.45
C SER A 656 28.35 36.08 -47.04
N LYS A 657 29.55 36.28 -46.46
CA LYS A 657 30.55 37.21 -46.99
C LYS A 657 31.06 36.79 -48.37
N VAL A 658 31.29 35.49 -48.58
CA VAL A 658 31.68 34.96 -49.89
C VAL A 658 30.56 35.14 -50.91
N SER A 659 29.31 34.85 -50.54
CA SER A 659 28.15 35.06 -51.41
C SER A 659 27.94 36.53 -51.77
N GLU A 660 28.18 37.45 -50.84
CA GLU A 660 28.09 38.89 -51.09
C GLU A 660 29.22 39.38 -52.02
N SER A 661 30.44 38.88 -51.83
CA SER A 661 31.58 39.13 -52.74
C SER A 661 31.28 38.63 -54.15
N LEU A 662 30.82 37.39 -54.28
CA LEU A 662 30.47 36.80 -55.58
C LEU A 662 29.30 37.55 -56.23
N GLY A 663 28.29 37.96 -55.45
CA GLY A 663 27.19 38.80 -55.94
C GLY A 663 27.67 40.16 -56.44
N GLY A 664 28.63 40.78 -55.76
CA GLY A 664 29.28 42.02 -56.19
C GLY A 664 30.07 41.85 -57.49
N GLU A 665 30.84 40.77 -57.62
CA GLU A 665 31.58 40.43 -58.85
C GLU A 665 30.63 40.18 -60.04
N VAL A 666 29.56 39.42 -59.83
CA VAL A 666 28.54 39.17 -60.85
C VAL A 666 27.88 40.48 -61.29
N ALA A 667 27.48 41.34 -60.35
CA ALA A 667 26.90 42.65 -60.66
C ALA A 667 27.87 43.55 -61.45
N ALA A 668 29.16 43.52 -61.12
CA ALA A 668 30.20 44.23 -61.86
C ALA A 668 30.37 43.69 -63.29
N LEU A 669 30.34 42.37 -63.48
CA LEU A 669 30.40 41.73 -64.79
C LEU A 669 29.16 42.06 -65.63
N GLU A 670 27.96 42.06 -65.03
CA GLU A 670 26.73 42.48 -65.71
C GLU A 670 26.77 43.95 -66.15
N ALA A 671 27.28 44.83 -65.28
CA ALA A 671 27.45 46.25 -65.62
C ALA A 671 28.45 46.43 -66.77
N ALA A 672 29.57 45.71 -66.77
CA ALA A 672 30.55 45.72 -67.84
C ALA A 672 29.98 45.18 -69.17
N LEU A 673 29.15 44.13 -69.12
CA LEU A 673 28.46 43.59 -70.30
C LEU A 673 27.43 44.58 -70.85
N LYS A 674 26.65 45.24 -69.98
CA LYS A 674 25.72 46.31 -70.39
C LYS A 674 26.44 47.47 -71.06
N GLU A 675 27.58 47.88 -70.51
CA GLU A 675 28.38 48.97 -71.09
C GLU A 675 28.99 48.58 -72.44
N ARG A 676 29.54 47.36 -72.56
CA ARG A 676 29.98 46.82 -73.85
C ARG A 676 28.81 46.75 -74.85
N GLY A 677 27.62 46.37 -74.40
CA GLY A 677 26.41 46.37 -75.23
C GLY A 677 26.05 47.77 -75.75
N ARG A 678 26.16 48.81 -74.91
CA ARG A 678 25.99 50.22 -75.34
C ARG A 678 27.03 50.66 -76.36
N VAL A 679 28.29 50.27 -76.14
CA VAL A 679 29.39 50.56 -77.09
C VAL A 679 29.14 49.87 -78.43
N ILE A 680 28.75 48.60 -78.44
CA ILE A 680 28.39 47.88 -79.66
C ILE A 680 27.24 48.58 -80.37
N ALA A 681 26.15 48.93 -79.67
CA ALA A 681 25.02 49.63 -80.26
C ALA A 681 25.41 50.98 -80.87
N ARG A 682 26.33 51.71 -80.23
CA ARG A 682 26.88 52.96 -80.76
C ARG A 682 27.72 52.71 -82.02
N LEU A 683 28.63 51.75 -81.99
CA LEU A 683 29.47 51.39 -83.13
C LEU A 683 28.64 50.90 -84.31
N GLU A 684 27.57 50.14 -84.06
CA GLU A 684 26.62 49.75 -85.10
C GLU A 684 25.87 50.94 -85.68
N ALA A 685 25.51 51.94 -84.88
CA ALA A 685 24.88 53.16 -85.36
C ALA A 685 25.85 54.00 -86.20
N GLU A 686 27.10 54.14 -85.77
CA GLU A 686 28.17 54.81 -86.52
C GLU A 686 28.48 54.06 -87.83
N LEU A 687 28.46 52.73 -87.83
CA LEU A 687 28.61 51.92 -89.04
C LEU A 687 27.44 52.15 -90.01
N ARG A 688 26.19 52.07 -89.55
CA ARG A 688 25.00 52.35 -90.38
C ARG A 688 25.03 53.78 -90.97
N GLU A 689 25.52 54.74 -90.20
CA GLU A 689 25.67 56.11 -90.65
C GLU A 689 26.80 56.25 -91.69
N SER A 690 27.94 55.60 -91.49
CA SER A 690 29.02 55.57 -92.50
C SER A 690 28.59 54.83 -93.79
N GLU A 691 27.77 53.79 -93.68
CA GLU A 691 27.16 53.13 -94.84
C GLU A 691 26.19 54.06 -95.58
N ARG A 692 25.40 54.87 -94.85
CA ARG A 692 24.50 55.88 -95.43
C ARG A 692 25.30 56.94 -96.18
N VAL A 693 26.31 57.53 -95.54
CA VAL A 693 27.19 58.54 -96.15
C VAL A 693 27.96 57.96 -97.34
N GLY A 694 28.40 56.70 -97.26
CA GLY A 694 29.05 56.00 -98.39
C GLY A 694 28.13 55.84 -99.61
N ARG A 695 26.84 55.58 -99.40
CA ARG A 695 25.84 55.55 -100.50
C ARG A 695 25.61 56.94 -101.09
N GLU A 696 25.50 57.97 -100.25
CA GLU A 696 25.30 59.36 -100.70
C GLU A 696 26.48 59.86 -101.55
N LEU A 697 27.73 59.53 -101.17
CA LEU A 697 28.92 59.86 -101.96
C LEU A 697 29.02 59.07 -103.29
N LEU A 698 28.54 57.83 -103.31
CA LEU A 698 28.46 57.02 -104.55
C LEU A 698 27.42 57.60 -105.52
N ASP A 699 26.28 58.07 -105.00
CA ASP A 699 25.25 58.73 -105.80
C ASP A 699 25.73 60.10 -106.34
N GLU A 700 26.48 60.87 -105.55
CA GLU A 700 27.11 62.12 -105.99
C GLU A 700 28.20 61.91 -107.06
N LEU A 701 28.99 60.83 -106.96
CA LEU A 701 29.98 60.45 -107.99
C LEU A 701 29.31 59.89 -109.27
N GLY A 702 28.13 59.28 -109.14
CA GLY A 702 27.31 58.79 -110.27
C GLY A 702 26.69 59.90 -111.12
N GLY A 703 26.54 61.12 -110.57
CA GLY A 703 25.94 62.26 -111.27
C GLY A 703 26.84 62.95 -112.33
N LEU A 704 28.13 62.59 -112.43
CA LEU A 704 29.12 63.34 -113.21
C LEU A 704 29.51 62.74 -114.58
N PHE A 705 28.85 61.68 -115.07
CA PHE A 705 29.09 61.15 -116.42
C PHE A 705 27.79 60.66 -117.11
N PRO A 706 27.28 61.34 -118.16
CA PRO A 706 26.17 60.84 -118.95
C PRO A 706 26.65 60.36 -120.33
N ILE A 707 26.53 59.06 -120.64
CA ILE A 707 26.41 58.59 -122.03
C ILE A 707 25.41 57.45 -122.13
N ALA A 708 24.55 57.59 -123.13
CA ALA A 708 23.44 56.74 -123.50
C ALA A 708 23.83 55.55 -124.40
N ALA A 709 22.94 54.55 -124.35
CA ALA A 709 22.53 53.61 -125.40
C ALA A 709 23.39 52.37 -125.73
N GLY A 710 22.72 51.21 -125.69
CA GLY A 710 22.82 50.25 -126.80
C GLY A 710 23.01 48.75 -126.49
N ALA A 711 21.92 48.09 -126.08
CA ALA A 711 21.40 46.82 -126.61
C ALA A 711 22.22 45.49 -126.59
N THR A 712 21.56 44.50 -125.97
CA THR A 712 21.35 43.08 -126.36
C THR A 712 22.08 41.92 -125.64
N VAL A 713 21.22 40.96 -125.24
CA VAL A 713 21.34 39.51 -124.96
C VAL A 713 21.95 39.00 -123.64
N GLY A 714 21.10 38.33 -122.84
CA GLY A 714 21.42 37.04 -122.20
C GLY A 714 21.40 36.95 -120.67
N GLY A 715 20.55 36.05 -120.13
CA GLY A 715 20.91 35.22 -118.97
C GLY A 715 20.33 35.52 -117.57
N SER A 716 19.31 34.75 -117.19
CA SER A 716 18.98 34.11 -115.88
C SER A 716 19.16 34.79 -114.50
N ASN A 717 18.08 34.62 -113.72
CA ASN A 717 17.96 34.15 -112.32
C ASN A 717 17.98 35.12 -111.11
N GLY A 718 16.86 35.06 -110.37
CA GLY A 718 16.74 35.09 -108.90
C GLY A 718 16.86 36.47 -108.25
N GLY A 719 15.98 36.93 -107.36
CA GLY A 719 14.82 36.36 -106.70
C GLY A 719 14.25 37.46 -105.79
N ALA A 720 12.96 37.74 -105.94
CA ALA A 720 12.14 38.48 -104.99
C ALA A 720 11.58 37.48 -103.95
N ALA A 721 11.05 37.84 -102.78
CA ALA A 721 10.28 39.04 -102.48
C ALA A 721 10.03 39.20 -100.96
N SER A 722 9.60 40.41 -100.58
CA SER A 722 8.45 40.79 -99.70
C SER A 722 8.08 39.89 -98.50
N GLY A 723 7.75 40.40 -97.32
CA GLY A 723 6.97 41.60 -97.00
C GLY A 723 5.47 41.27 -96.86
N GLY A 724 4.86 41.61 -95.72
CA GLY A 724 3.42 41.88 -95.63
C GLY A 724 2.58 40.99 -94.70
N SER A 725 1.99 41.63 -93.69
CA SER A 725 1.09 41.14 -92.64
C SER A 725 -0.26 40.54 -93.10
N ALA A 726 -0.72 39.53 -92.35
CA ALA A 726 -2.06 39.23 -91.76
C ALA A 726 -3.38 39.57 -92.51
N PRO A 727 -4.58 39.08 -92.07
CA PRO A 727 -4.98 37.87 -91.32
C PRO A 727 -6.14 37.08 -92.00
N GLY A 728 -6.58 35.95 -91.41
CA GLY A 728 -7.98 35.52 -91.45
C GLY A 728 -8.30 34.17 -92.13
N GLY A 729 -8.82 33.23 -91.32
CA GLY A 729 -10.13 32.61 -91.57
C GLY A 729 -10.28 31.48 -92.59
N ALA A 730 -10.39 30.25 -92.05
CA ALA A 730 -11.37 29.21 -92.38
C ALA A 730 -11.30 28.43 -93.72
N GLY A 731 -11.27 27.10 -93.55
CA GLY A 731 -12.20 26.20 -94.24
C GLY A 731 -11.66 25.29 -95.33
N GLY A 732 -11.57 23.99 -95.02
CA GLY A 732 -12.33 23.02 -95.81
C GLY A 732 -11.59 21.97 -96.66
N VAL A 733 -11.58 20.75 -96.11
CA VAL A 733 -12.01 19.47 -96.71
C VAL A 733 -11.33 18.91 -97.97
N GLY A 734 -10.86 17.66 -97.82
CA GLY A 734 -10.92 16.59 -98.83
C GLY A 734 -9.74 16.57 -99.80
N GLY A 735 -9.04 15.46 -100.03
CA GLY A 735 -9.36 14.07 -99.81
C GLY A 735 -9.00 13.29 -101.07
N VAL A 736 -8.58 12.05 -100.84
CA VAL A 736 -8.64 10.89 -101.76
C VAL A 736 -7.47 10.66 -102.72
N GLY A 737 -6.96 9.43 -102.62
CA GLY A 737 -6.41 8.65 -103.72
C GLY A 737 -4.92 8.39 -103.58
N GLY A 738 -4.43 7.21 -103.22
CA GLY A 738 -5.05 5.90 -103.16
C GLY A 738 -4.07 4.88 -103.74
N VAL A 739 -4.17 3.66 -103.20
CA VAL A 739 -3.71 2.40 -103.80
C VAL A 739 -2.18 2.20 -103.82
N GLY A 740 -1.60 1.13 -103.30
CA GLY A 740 -2.15 -0.14 -102.84
C GLY A 740 -1.25 -1.29 -103.30
N GLY A 741 -1.17 -2.32 -102.47
CA GLY A 741 -0.63 -3.65 -102.80
C GLY A 741 0.85 -3.82 -102.47
N ALA A 742 1.31 -4.90 -101.86
CA ALA A 742 0.69 -6.13 -101.38
C ALA A 742 1.66 -6.72 -100.32
N GLY A 743 1.19 -7.25 -99.18
CA GLY A 743 0.86 -8.68 -99.02
C GLY A 743 2.17 -9.49 -98.85
N THR A 744 2.46 -10.16 -97.73
CA THR A 744 1.69 -11.19 -97.02
C THR A 744 2.23 -11.35 -95.59
N ALA A 745 1.42 -11.21 -94.54
CA ALA A 745 0.59 -12.25 -93.92
C ALA A 745 1.37 -13.30 -93.09
N GLY A 746 1.40 -13.09 -91.77
CA GLY A 746 1.55 -14.11 -90.72
C GLY A 746 0.63 -13.71 -89.56
N GLY A 747 -0.40 -14.53 -89.27
CA GLY A 747 -1.54 -14.16 -88.43
C GLY A 747 -1.23 -13.98 -86.93
N PRO A 748 -2.09 -13.24 -86.20
CA PRO A 748 -1.93 -12.94 -84.78
C PRO A 748 -2.54 -14.06 -83.92
N GLY A 749 -1.74 -14.66 -83.06
CA GLY A 749 -2.21 -15.66 -82.09
C GLY A 749 -1.18 -16.06 -81.04
N GLY A 750 0.11 -15.76 -81.29
CA GLY A 750 1.18 -16.00 -80.31
C GLY A 750 1.30 -14.91 -79.24
N GLY A 751 0.99 -13.65 -79.56
CA GLY A 751 1.17 -12.51 -78.67
C GLY A 751 0.24 -12.54 -77.46
N ASP A 752 -1.06 -12.78 -77.68
CA ASP A 752 -2.05 -12.82 -76.60
C ASP A 752 -1.85 -14.04 -75.70
N ALA A 753 -1.45 -15.18 -76.27
CA ALA A 753 -1.12 -16.38 -75.50
C ALA A 753 0.17 -16.21 -74.68
N GLN A 754 1.15 -15.44 -75.16
CA GLN A 754 2.36 -15.12 -74.39
C GLN A 754 2.10 -14.05 -73.32
N ALA A 755 1.27 -13.05 -73.60
CA ALA A 755 0.85 -12.03 -72.65
C ALA A 755 0.03 -12.65 -71.50
N LEU A 756 -0.93 -13.54 -71.81
CA LEU A 756 -1.70 -14.29 -70.80
C LEU A 756 -0.80 -15.24 -69.98
N ARG A 757 0.19 -15.89 -70.60
CA ARG A 757 1.17 -16.70 -69.85
C ARG A 757 2.04 -15.85 -68.93
N HIS A 758 2.42 -14.66 -69.37
CA HIS A 758 3.20 -13.75 -68.54
C HIS A 758 2.37 -13.24 -67.36
N GLN A 759 1.12 -12.83 -67.59
CA GLN A 759 0.19 -12.41 -66.53
C GLN A 759 -0.11 -13.55 -65.54
N LEU A 760 -0.31 -14.78 -66.03
CA LEU A 760 -0.47 -15.96 -65.18
C LEU A 760 0.80 -16.27 -64.38
N ALA A 761 1.99 -16.08 -64.96
CA ALA A 761 3.26 -16.26 -64.25
C ALA A 761 3.44 -15.20 -63.15
N THR A 762 3.06 -13.94 -63.39
CA THR A 762 3.11 -12.87 -62.40
C THR A 762 2.13 -13.13 -61.25
N LEU A 763 0.90 -13.58 -61.57
CA LEU A 763 -0.09 -13.94 -60.55
C LEU A 763 0.35 -15.18 -59.75
N ALA A 764 0.92 -16.20 -60.39
CA ALA A 764 1.47 -17.36 -59.71
C ALA A 764 2.64 -16.98 -58.79
N GLN A 765 3.50 -16.04 -59.20
CA GLN A 765 4.60 -15.56 -58.39
C GLN A 765 4.13 -14.70 -57.21
N GLY A 766 3.05 -13.93 -57.39
CA GLY A 766 2.37 -13.22 -56.30
C GLY A 766 1.74 -14.18 -55.30
N ALA A 767 1.01 -15.20 -55.79
CA ALA A 767 0.38 -16.22 -54.94
C ALA A 767 1.43 -17.03 -54.15
N ALA A 768 2.55 -17.41 -54.79
CA ALA A 768 3.63 -18.13 -54.12
C ALA A 768 4.30 -17.29 -53.01
N ARG A 769 4.41 -15.96 -53.18
CA ARG A 769 4.92 -15.06 -52.13
C ARG A 769 3.94 -14.95 -50.98
N CYS A 770 2.66 -14.74 -51.25
CA CYS A 770 1.64 -14.70 -50.20
C CYS A 770 1.55 -16.03 -49.43
N GLU A 771 1.71 -17.16 -50.10
CA GLU A 771 1.74 -18.48 -49.46
C GLU A 771 3.00 -18.67 -48.60
N ALA A 772 4.17 -18.19 -49.06
CA ALA A 772 5.40 -18.21 -48.28
C ALA A 772 5.30 -17.32 -47.03
N ASP A 773 4.73 -16.12 -47.14
CA ASP A 773 4.52 -15.21 -46.02
C ASP A 773 3.53 -15.81 -45.01
N LEU A 774 2.48 -16.49 -45.49
CA LEU A 774 1.51 -17.18 -44.65
C LEU A 774 2.14 -18.37 -43.91
N GLN A 775 3.01 -19.15 -44.56
CA GLN A 775 3.76 -20.21 -43.89
C GLN A 775 4.75 -19.67 -42.86
N ALA A 776 5.43 -18.56 -43.15
CA ALA A 776 6.33 -17.90 -42.20
C ALA A 776 5.57 -17.39 -40.96
N ALA A 777 4.38 -16.81 -41.15
CA ALA A 777 3.51 -16.41 -40.06
C ALA A 777 3.02 -17.61 -39.23
N GLN A 778 2.63 -18.71 -39.88
CA GLN A 778 2.23 -19.95 -39.20
C GLN A 778 3.37 -20.54 -38.36
N TRP A 779 4.60 -20.57 -38.88
CA TRP A 779 5.77 -21.01 -38.10
C TRP A 779 6.06 -20.09 -36.92
N LYS A 780 5.85 -18.78 -37.08
CA LYS A 780 6.02 -17.84 -35.98
C LYS A 780 4.96 -18.02 -34.88
N ILE A 781 3.71 -18.27 -35.26
CA ILE A 781 2.63 -18.58 -34.33
C ILE A 781 2.95 -19.89 -33.59
N ALA A 782 3.32 -20.95 -34.30
CA ALA A 782 3.70 -22.23 -33.67
C ALA A 782 4.91 -22.12 -32.73
N GLN A 783 5.88 -21.26 -33.07
CA GLN A 783 7.01 -20.95 -32.19
C GLN A 783 6.55 -20.24 -30.91
N LEU A 784 5.68 -19.24 -31.04
CA LEU A 784 5.14 -18.49 -29.90
C LEU A 784 4.25 -19.38 -29.02
N GLU A 785 3.45 -20.26 -29.61
CA GLU A 785 2.65 -21.25 -28.89
C GLU A 785 3.55 -22.21 -28.11
N ARG A 786 4.64 -22.71 -28.71
CA ARG A 786 5.62 -23.55 -28.00
C ARG A 786 6.30 -22.80 -26.86
N GLN A 787 6.70 -21.54 -27.07
CA GLN A 787 7.28 -20.70 -26.01
C GLN A 787 6.28 -20.44 -24.87
N LEU A 788 5.00 -20.30 -25.19
CA LEU A 788 3.93 -20.07 -24.23
C LEU A 788 3.60 -21.36 -23.47
N ASP A 789 3.67 -22.53 -24.11
CA ASP A 789 3.54 -23.83 -23.47
C ASP A 789 4.76 -24.16 -22.59
N GLU A 790 5.98 -23.82 -23.01
CA GLU A 790 7.19 -23.91 -22.19
C GLU A 790 7.10 -22.99 -20.96
N ALA A 791 6.62 -21.76 -21.12
CA ALA A 791 6.37 -20.84 -20.01
C ALA A 791 5.25 -21.33 -19.08
N ARG A 792 4.20 -21.95 -19.63
CA ARG A 792 3.13 -22.58 -18.84
C ARG A 792 3.63 -23.80 -18.09
N GLN A 793 4.45 -24.66 -18.70
CA GLN A 793 5.06 -25.81 -18.03
C GLN A 793 6.04 -25.37 -16.94
N GLY A 794 6.78 -24.27 -17.14
CA GLY A 794 7.61 -23.65 -16.11
C GLY A 794 6.80 -23.00 -14.97
N ALA A 795 5.60 -22.50 -15.25
CA ALA A 795 4.70 -21.92 -14.24
C ALA A 795 3.75 -22.95 -13.57
N ALA A 796 3.58 -24.14 -14.16
CA ALA A 796 2.64 -25.18 -13.71
C ALA A 796 3.25 -26.23 -12.77
N ALA A 797 4.42 -26.00 -12.19
CA ALA A 797 5.02 -26.90 -11.21
C ALA A 797 5.02 -26.39 -9.74
N PRO A 798 3.93 -25.80 -9.19
CA PRO A 798 3.80 -25.65 -7.73
C PRO A 798 3.53 -27.00 -7.04
N GLU A 799 2.98 -28.00 -7.75
CA GLU A 799 2.66 -29.32 -7.19
C GLU A 799 3.90 -30.17 -6.93
N LEU A 800 4.91 -30.13 -7.80
CA LEU A 800 6.19 -30.82 -7.57
C LEU A 800 6.97 -30.23 -6.40
N VAL A 801 6.98 -28.90 -6.26
CA VAL A 801 7.58 -28.22 -5.10
C VAL A 801 6.80 -28.52 -3.83
N HIS A 802 5.47 -28.68 -3.92
CA HIS A 802 4.63 -29.10 -2.80
C HIS A 802 4.90 -30.55 -2.40
N GLU A 803 5.01 -31.49 -3.34
CA GLU A 803 5.35 -32.89 -3.07
C GLU A 803 6.78 -33.03 -2.50
N GLU A 804 7.74 -32.26 -3.00
CA GLU A 804 9.10 -32.21 -2.45
C GLU A 804 9.13 -31.62 -1.04
N LEU A 805 8.34 -30.57 -0.78
CA LEU A 805 8.16 -30.00 0.57
C LEU A 805 7.46 -30.97 1.52
N GLU A 806 6.44 -31.69 1.06
CA GLU A 806 5.75 -32.72 1.85
C GLU A 806 6.69 -33.88 2.19
N GLN A 807 7.49 -34.34 1.22
CA GLN A 807 8.51 -35.37 1.44
C GLN A 807 9.60 -34.90 2.41
N ALA A 808 10.07 -33.65 2.27
CA ALA A 808 11.04 -33.05 3.18
C ALA A 808 10.47 -32.91 4.61
N LEU A 809 9.18 -32.58 4.74
CA LEU A 809 8.51 -32.43 6.03
C LEU A 809 8.28 -33.78 6.71
N ILE A 810 7.98 -34.84 5.94
CA ILE A 810 7.90 -36.22 6.44
C ILE A 810 9.29 -36.68 6.92
N ALA A 811 10.35 -36.42 6.16
CA ALA A 811 11.72 -36.77 6.52
C ALA A 811 12.18 -36.06 7.82
N ALA A 812 11.92 -34.75 7.93
CA ALA A 812 12.26 -33.96 9.11
C ALA A 812 11.50 -34.44 10.37
N ARG A 813 10.22 -34.82 10.23
CA ARG A 813 9.46 -35.40 11.36
C ARG A 813 10.02 -36.74 11.82
N ALA A 814 10.42 -37.61 10.89
CA ALA A 814 11.04 -38.89 11.22
C ALA A 814 12.38 -38.71 11.96
N GLU A 815 13.15 -37.69 11.60
CA GLU A 815 14.40 -37.32 12.27
C GLU A 815 14.16 -36.80 13.69
N VAL A 816 13.17 -35.92 13.88
CA VAL A 816 12.76 -35.42 15.21
C VAL A 816 12.24 -36.55 16.11
N GLU A 817 11.49 -37.51 15.56
CA GLU A 817 11.10 -38.71 16.31
C GLU A 817 12.30 -39.62 16.65
N GLY A 818 13.28 -39.71 15.75
CA GLY A 818 14.55 -40.39 16.01
C GLY A 818 15.32 -39.75 17.17
N LEU A 819 15.42 -38.41 17.18
CA LEU A 819 16.05 -37.64 18.23
C LEU A 819 15.28 -37.74 19.56
N ARG A 820 13.94 -37.76 19.54
CA ARG A 820 13.12 -37.99 20.74
C ARG A 820 13.26 -39.41 21.30
N ARG A 821 13.38 -40.43 20.44
CA ARG A 821 13.71 -41.79 20.86
C ARG A 821 15.12 -41.90 21.42
N GLY A 822 16.08 -41.17 20.86
CA GLY A 822 17.44 -41.07 21.38
C GLY A 822 17.53 -40.33 22.72
N ALA A 823 16.70 -39.30 22.92
CA ALA A 823 16.63 -38.53 24.17
C ALA A 823 15.79 -39.21 25.27
N GLY A 824 14.89 -40.12 24.92
CA GLY A 824 14.02 -40.84 25.86
C GLY A 824 14.61 -42.13 26.44
N ALA A 825 15.84 -42.51 26.09
CA ALA A 825 16.48 -43.75 26.53
C ALA A 825 17.81 -43.49 27.23
N ALA A 826 17.76 -42.96 28.45
CA ALA A 826 18.86 -43.09 29.40
C ALA A 826 18.27 -43.36 30.81
N PRO A 827 18.51 -44.55 31.39
CA PRO A 827 18.16 -44.84 32.78
C PRO A 827 19.13 -44.12 33.73
N ALA A 828 18.62 -43.73 34.88
CA ALA A 828 19.32 -43.02 35.95
C ALA A 828 20.68 -43.67 36.33
N PRO A 829 21.71 -42.87 36.66
CA PRO A 829 22.87 -43.38 37.38
C PRO A 829 22.94 -42.84 38.81
N GLU A 830 23.25 -43.79 39.69
CA GLU A 830 23.74 -43.62 41.04
C GLU A 830 25.09 -42.89 41.09
N GLU A 831 25.41 -42.44 42.30
CA GLU A 831 26.62 -41.81 42.80
C GLU A 831 27.94 -42.34 42.19
N GLN A 832 28.85 -41.43 41.79
CA GLN A 832 30.24 -41.32 42.30
C GLN A 832 31.16 -40.46 41.40
N GLU A 833 31.87 -39.55 42.08
CA GLU A 833 33.26 -39.10 41.89
C GLU A 833 33.81 -38.77 40.47
N THR A 834 34.16 -37.50 40.29
CA THR A 834 35.11 -37.02 39.28
C THR A 834 36.52 -37.60 39.49
N PRO A 835 37.34 -37.81 38.44
CA PRO A 835 38.18 -36.70 37.95
C PRO A 835 38.46 -36.66 36.43
N SER A 836 39.02 -35.51 36.03
CA SER A 836 39.45 -35.02 34.72
C SER A 836 40.24 -35.96 33.80
N ALA A 837 40.00 -35.88 32.48
CA ALA A 837 41.01 -36.09 31.42
C ALA A 837 40.60 -35.45 30.07
N SER A 838 41.61 -35.06 29.29
CA SER A 838 41.54 -34.27 28.05
C SER A 838 41.61 -35.11 26.75
N PHE A 839 41.14 -34.49 25.66
CA PHE A 839 41.46 -34.72 24.22
C PHE A 839 40.97 -36.00 23.51
N GLY A 840 40.36 -35.80 22.32
CA GLY A 840 40.54 -36.68 21.16
C GLY A 840 39.28 -37.09 20.38
N ASP A 841 39.15 -36.56 19.15
CA ASP A 841 38.47 -37.12 17.96
C ASP A 841 37.10 -37.82 18.09
N VAL A 842 36.06 -37.12 17.61
CA VAL A 842 34.82 -37.76 17.12
C VAL A 842 34.87 -37.77 15.59
N PRO A 843 34.72 -38.92 14.92
CA PRO A 843 34.83 -39.00 13.47
C PRO A 843 33.59 -38.39 12.84
N VAL A 844 33.79 -37.43 11.92
CA VAL A 844 32.70 -36.88 11.10
C VAL A 844 32.27 -37.97 10.11
N PRO A 845 30.97 -38.33 10.05
CA PRO A 845 30.46 -39.32 9.09
C PRO A 845 30.72 -38.89 7.65
N SER A 846 31.19 -39.81 6.79
CA SER A 846 31.54 -39.51 5.38
C SER A 846 30.39 -38.91 4.56
N ALA A 847 29.14 -39.08 5.00
CA ALA A 847 27.96 -38.47 4.39
C ALA A 847 27.98 -36.93 4.41
N VAL A 848 28.62 -36.31 5.41
CA VAL A 848 28.73 -34.85 5.52
C VAL A 848 29.75 -34.29 4.52
N ILE A 849 30.79 -35.07 4.19
CA ILE A 849 31.81 -34.68 3.20
C ILE A 849 31.23 -34.80 1.78
N GLU A 850 30.42 -35.82 1.50
CA GLU A 850 29.77 -35.98 0.19
C GLU A 850 28.73 -34.89 -0.09
N GLN A 851 27.98 -34.46 0.93
CA GLN A 851 27.02 -33.34 0.79
C GLN A 851 27.71 -31.98 0.60
N ALA A 852 28.86 -31.74 1.24
CA ALA A 852 29.63 -30.52 1.05
C ALA A 852 30.24 -30.41 -0.35
N VAL A 853 30.66 -31.54 -0.94
CA VAL A 853 31.19 -31.59 -2.31
C VAL A 853 30.08 -31.39 -3.34
N LEU A 854 28.89 -31.95 -3.12
CA LEU A 854 27.72 -31.74 -3.99
C LEU A 854 27.21 -30.29 -3.96
N LEU A 855 27.17 -29.67 -2.78
CA LEU A 855 26.78 -28.26 -2.65
C LEU A 855 27.78 -27.31 -3.33
N HIS A 856 29.08 -27.64 -3.30
CA HIS A 856 30.08 -26.81 -3.98
C HIS A 856 30.08 -26.98 -5.51
N GLN A 857 29.72 -28.17 -6.01
CA GLN A 857 29.58 -28.42 -7.46
C GLN A 857 28.31 -27.79 -8.04
N VAL A 858 27.21 -27.74 -7.29
CA VAL A 858 25.98 -27.06 -7.71
C VAL A 858 26.14 -25.53 -7.71
N ALA A 859 26.93 -24.97 -6.77
CA ALA A 859 27.21 -23.54 -6.73
C ALA A 859 28.08 -23.04 -7.90
N ASN A 860 28.95 -23.89 -8.47
CA ASN A 860 29.79 -23.54 -9.62
C ASN A 860 29.12 -23.77 -10.98
N ALA A 861 27.93 -24.39 -11.03
CA ALA A 861 27.17 -24.61 -12.26
C ALA A 861 26.14 -23.49 -12.55
N ALA A 862 26.02 -22.50 -11.66
CA ALA A 862 25.04 -21.41 -11.73
C ALA A 862 25.66 -20.01 -11.94
N THR A 863 26.94 -19.95 -12.33
CA THR A 863 27.60 -18.76 -12.92
C THR A 863 27.87 -19.03 -14.38
#